data_AF-B5XW68-F1
#
_entry.id   AF-B5XW68-F1
#
_cell.length_a   1.000
_cell.length_b   1.000
_cell.length_c   1.000
_cell.angle_alpha   90.00
_cell.angle_beta   90.00
_cell.angle_gamma   90.00
#
_symmetry.space_group_name_H-M   'P 1'
#
loop_
_entity.id
_entity.type
_entity.pdbx_description
1 polymer ?
#
loop_
_entity_poly.entity_id
_entity_poly.type
_entity_poly.pdbx_seq_one_letter_code
_entity_poly.pdbx_strand_id
1 'polypeptide(L)'
;MTKPVLVLVGHGMVGHHFLEQCVSRNLHQQYRIVVFGEERYAAYDRVHLSEYFAGRSAQSLSLVADDFFHQHGIELRLGEAVATIDRDARLVRDAEGHETHWDKLVLATGSYPFVPPIPGNDLDGCFVYRTLDDLDRIAAHAAAAKTGVVIGGGLLGLEAANALKQLGLDTHVVEFAPNLMAVQLDNGGAAMLREKIVALGVGVHTSKATTAIVCEADGLRLNFADGDALRTDMVVFSAGIRPQDALARGCMLQVGERGGIHIDGQCRTSDPDVLAIGECALWDNKIYGLVAPGYQMARIAAATLAGEDACFSGADMSTKLKLLGVDVASFGDAQGRTPGCQSYQWTDGPQQVYKKIVVSQDGKTLLGGVLVGEASDYATLLQMMLNGMALPPRPESLILPALEGAAPKALGVAALPDSAPICSCHNVSKGDICQAVNNGAGDMAAIKSCTRAATGCGGCSALVKQVMEYQLAEQGVEVKKDVCEHFPWSRQEIYHLVRVNHIHTFEQLISRYGQGHGCDVCKPLVASVLASCWNEYLLKPAHLPLQDTNDRYFANIQKDGSYSVVPRMAAGEVTPDGLIAIGQIAKRYQLYSKVTGGQRIDLFGARLEQLPAIWRELADAGFETGHAYGKSLRTVKSCVGSTWCRYGVQDSTGLAVRLEHRYKGLRAPHKIKMAVSGCTRECAEAQGKDIGVIATDKGWNLYVCGNGGMKPRHADLFASDLDEATLIRSIDRLLMFYIRTADRLQRTSTWMDNLEGGVAYLRQVVLEDSLGIGEELEQEMARIVDSYQCEWQTTLNDPQRLALFRSFVNSDQPDEAVQRHELRGQPQLLQTETLPEGELPSRPWQAVCDLDAIPAQAGIGARLGERQIALFRFGDRVYALDNREPGSAANVLSRGLLGDVGGEPVVISPLYKQRIRLRDGWPCDGSEQAVRAWPVKVENGKVWVGSQQLLARAEAS
;
A
#
# COMPACT_ATOMS: atom_id res chain seq x y z
N MET A 1 10.01 26.28 -40.07
CA MET A 1 9.90 24.95 -40.69
C MET A 1 8.86 24.17 -39.90
N THR A 2 7.91 23.52 -40.56
CA THR A 2 6.92 22.66 -39.90
C THR A 2 7.63 21.43 -39.33
N LYS A 3 7.30 21.03 -38.10
CA LYS A 3 7.88 19.83 -37.47
C LYS A 3 7.54 18.59 -38.32
N PRO A 4 8.45 17.62 -38.48
CA PRO A 4 8.12 16.32 -39.06
C PRO A 4 7.01 15.64 -38.26
N VAL A 5 6.14 14.88 -38.93
CA VAL A 5 5.00 14.20 -38.32
C VAL A 5 5.38 12.78 -37.90
N LEU A 6 5.19 12.47 -36.62
CA LEU A 6 5.34 11.13 -36.05
C LEU A 6 3.95 10.57 -35.78
N VAL A 7 3.58 9.50 -36.48
CA VAL A 7 2.32 8.79 -36.23
C VAL A 7 2.58 7.56 -35.36
N LEU A 8 1.82 7.43 -34.26
CA LEU A 8 1.76 6.23 -33.44
C LEU A 8 0.41 5.53 -33.67
N VAL A 9 0.44 4.27 -34.10
CA VAL A 9 -0.76 3.45 -34.30
C VAL A 9 -0.84 2.42 -33.18
N GLY A 10 -1.81 2.60 -32.28
CA GLY A 10 -2.02 1.76 -31.11
C GLY A 10 -1.71 2.51 -29.82
N HIS A 11 -2.75 2.79 -29.04
CA HIS A 11 -2.66 3.49 -27.75
C HIS A 11 -2.90 2.56 -26.55
N GLY A 12 -2.20 1.42 -26.53
CA GLY A 12 -2.14 0.53 -25.37
C GLY A 12 -1.06 0.93 -24.36
N MET A 13 -0.81 0.09 -23.36
CA MET A 13 0.22 0.30 -22.32
C MET A 13 1.59 0.64 -22.95
N VAL A 14 2.03 -0.14 -23.95
CA VAL A 14 3.32 0.04 -24.64
C VAL A 14 3.36 1.34 -25.44
N GLY A 15 2.26 1.66 -26.15
CA GLY A 15 2.16 2.90 -26.92
C GLY A 15 2.21 4.14 -26.03
N HIS A 16 1.53 4.13 -24.88
CA HIS A 16 1.61 5.23 -23.92
C HIS A 16 3.01 5.36 -23.31
N HIS A 17 3.64 4.25 -22.91
CA HIS A 17 5.01 4.29 -22.41
C HIS A 17 6.00 4.85 -23.45
N PHE A 18 5.82 4.52 -24.74
CA PHE A 18 6.59 5.13 -25.82
C PHE A 18 6.43 6.66 -25.85
N LEU A 19 5.21 7.18 -25.68
CA LEU A 19 4.98 8.63 -25.60
C LEU A 19 5.67 9.26 -24.39
N GLU A 20 5.64 8.62 -23.21
CA GLU A 20 6.41 9.09 -22.04
C GLU A 20 7.91 9.17 -22.37
N GLN A 21 8.46 8.19 -23.08
CA GLN A 21 9.86 8.18 -23.50
C GLN A 21 10.18 9.22 -24.56
N CYS A 22 9.23 9.54 -25.45
CA CYS A 22 9.33 10.65 -26.37
C CYS A 22 9.33 11.99 -25.63
N VAL A 23 8.50 12.14 -24.60
CA VAL A 23 8.46 13.35 -23.77
C VAL A 23 9.77 13.53 -23.01
N SER A 24 10.27 12.48 -22.35
CA SER A 24 11.52 12.54 -21.58
C SER A 24 12.75 12.86 -22.43
N ARG A 25 12.71 12.55 -23.74
CA ARG A 25 13.76 12.88 -24.73
C ARG A 25 13.48 14.16 -25.53
N ASN A 26 12.47 14.93 -25.15
CA ASN A 26 12.03 16.14 -25.86
C ASN A 26 11.64 15.91 -27.34
N LEU A 27 11.32 14.69 -27.74
CA LEU A 27 10.90 14.37 -29.12
C LEU A 27 9.57 15.02 -29.49
N HIS A 28 8.67 15.25 -28.53
CA HIS A 28 7.45 16.03 -28.73
C HIS A 28 7.72 17.51 -29.14
N GLN A 29 8.92 18.02 -28.84
CA GLN A 29 9.34 19.35 -29.31
C GLN A 29 9.89 19.30 -30.75
N GLN A 30 10.35 18.13 -31.19
CA GLN A 30 10.96 17.92 -32.51
C GLN A 30 9.94 17.43 -33.56
N TYR A 31 9.00 16.58 -33.15
CA TYR A 31 7.95 16.01 -33.99
C TYR A 31 6.58 16.60 -33.65
N ARG A 32 5.69 16.67 -34.66
CA ARG A 32 4.25 16.72 -34.43
C ARG A 32 3.77 15.28 -34.24
N ILE A 33 3.35 14.93 -33.02
CA ILE A 33 2.95 13.55 -32.70
C ILE A 33 1.43 13.41 -32.83
N VAL A 34 0.99 12.44 -33.63
CA VAL A 34 -0.42 12.05 -33.78
C VAL A 34 -0.59 10.58 -33.38
N VAL A 35 -1.50 10.31 -32.47
CA VAL A 35 -1.71 9.00 -31.87
C VAL A 35 -3.09 8.49 -32.21
N PHE A 36 -3.17 7.32 -32.84
CA PHE A 36 -4.43 6.63 -33.15
C PHE A 36 -4.67 5.48 -32.17
N GLY A 37 -5.85 5.46 -31.55
CA GLY A 37 -6.36 4.37 -30.74
C GLY A 37 -7.70 3.89 -31.27
N GLU A 38 -7.79 2.60 -31.59
CA GLU A 38 -9.06 1.95 -31.99
C GLU A 38 -10.09 1.95 -30.85
N GLU A 39 -9.64 1.79 -29.62
CA GLU A 39 -10.53 1.83 -28.45
C GLU A 39 -10.93 3.27 -28.10
N ARG A 40 -12.14 3.43 -27.58
CA ARG A 40 -12.67 4.71 -27.09
C ARG A 40 -12.00 5.24 -25.82
N TYR A 41 -11.13 4.44 -25.20
CA TYR A 41 -10.43 4.76 -23.96
C TYR A 41 -8.96 5.10 -24.22
N ALA A 42 -8.44 6.07 -23.47
CA ALA A 42 -7.01 6.29 -23.38
C ALA A 42 -6.32 5.08 -22.73
N ALA A 43 -5.00 4.96 -22.88
CA ALA A 43 -4.25 3.79 -22.41
C ALA A 43 -4.51 3.49 -20.92
N TYR A 44 -4.85 2.24 -20.63
CA TYR A 44 -5.15 1.72 -19.29
C TYR A 44 -4.38 0.43 -19.01
N ASP A 45 -4.32 0.05 -17.74
CA ASP A 45 -3.61 -1.14 -17.27
C ASP A 45 -4.38 -2.43 -17.62
N ARG A 46 -3.92 -3.13 -18.66
CA ARG A 46 -4.52 -4.40 -19.10
C ARG A 46 -4.13 -5.60 -18.24
N VAL A 47 -3.10 -5.48 -17.41
CA VAL A 47 -2.67 -6.56 -16.51
C VAL A 47 -3.68 -6.73 -15.38
N HIS A 48 -4.36 -5.65 -14.97
CA HIS A 48 -5.32 -5.63 -13.86
C HIS A 48 -6.79 -5.62 -14.32
N LEU A 49 -7.09 -6.13 -15.52
CA LEU A 49 -8.47 -6.16 -16.05
C LEU A 49 -9.47 -6.91 -15.17
N SER A 50 -9.03 -7.95 -14.45
CA SER A 50 -9.93 -8.71 -13.57
C SER A 50 -10.43 -7.88 -12.38
N GLU A 51 -9.72 -6.83 -11.99
CA GLU A 51 -10.14 -5.90 -10.93
C GLU A 51 -11.31 -5.00 -11.33
N TYR A 52 -11.60 -4.88 -12.64
CA TYR A 52 -12.78 -4.17 -13.12
C TYR A 52 -14.07 -4.79 -12.56
N PHE A 53 -14.15 -6.13 -12.53
CA PHE A 53 -15.27 -6.86 -11.93
C PHE A 53 -15.33 -6.75 -10.40
N ALA A 54 -14.23 -6.36 -9.76
CA ALA A 54 -14.17 -6.07 -8.33
C ALA A 54 -14.58 -4.63 -7.97
N GLY A 55 -15.06 -3.84 -8.95
CA GLY A 55 -15.59 -2.50 -8.76
C GLY A 55 -14.62 -1.35 -9.05
N ARG A 56 -13.46 -1.62 -9.67
CA ARG A 56 -12.58 -0.55 -10.17
C ARG A 56 -13.18 0.09 -11.43
N SER A 57 -13.12 1.42 -11.52
CA SER A 57 -13.57 2.15 -12.72
C SER A 57 -12.49 2.16 -13.80
N ALA A 58 -12.90 2.35 -15.07
CA ALA A 58 -11.98 2.57 -16.20
C ALA A 58 -10.98 3.70 -15.90
N GLN A 59 -11.44 4.79 -15.26
CA GLN A 59 -10.58 5.91 -14.85
C GLN A 59 -9.48 5.47 -13.87
N SER A 60 -9.80 4.59 -12.92
CA SER A 60 -8.82 4.10 -11.95
C SER A 60 -7.77 3.14 -12.52
N LEU A 61 -8.02 2.63 -13.73
CA LEU A 61 -7.09 1.80 -14.51
C LEU A 61 -6.30 2.64 -15.54
N SER A 62 -6.65 3.92 -15.74
CA SER A 62 -5.94 4.81 -16.67
C SER A 62 -4.46 4.91 -16.31
N LEU A 63 -3.60 4.80 -17.33
CA LEU A 63 -2.16 5.01 -17.21
C LEU A 63 -1.76 6.45 -17.55
N VAL A 64 -2.67 7.21 -18.13
CA VAL A 64 -2.41 8.58 -18.58
C VAL A 64 -2.55 9.54 -17.40
N ALA A 65 -1.50 10.33 -17.14
CA ALA A 65 -1.55 11.45 -16.20
C ALA A 65 -2.50 12.55 -16.70
N ASP A 66 -3.14 13.26 -15.77
CA ASP A 66 -4.04 14.36 -16.10
C ASP A 66 -3.33 15.40 -17.01
N ASP A 67 -4.03 15.85 -18.05
CA ASP A 67 -3.56 16.82 -19.06
C ASP A 67 -2.30 16.48 -19.87
N PHE A 68 -1.74 15.26 -19.78
CA PHE A 68 -0.50 14.85 -20.46
C PHE A 68 -0.45 15.24 -21.95
N PHE A 69 -1.50 14.96 -22.72
CA PHE A 69 -1.53 15.23 -24.17
C PHE A 69 -1.54 16.73 -24.48
N HIS A 70 -2.35 17.49 -23.75
CA HIS A 70 -2.45 18.95 -23.92
C HIS A 70 -1.14 19.63 -23.54
N GLN A 71 -0.55 19.25 -22.39
CA GLN A 71 0.71 19.80 -21.91
C GLN A 71 1.87 19.61 -22.89
N HIS A 72 1.91 18.48 -23.59
CA HIS A 72 2.99 18.14 -24.52
C HIS A 72 2.68 18.38 -25.99
N GLY A 73 1.50 18.93 -26.31
CA GLY A 73 1.07 19.18 -27.68
C GLY A 73 0.99 17.92 -28.54
N ILE A 74 0.57 16.80 -27.93
CA ILE A 74 0.38 15.51 -28.60
C ILE A 74 -1.09 15.38 -28.98
N GLU A 75 -1.36 15.07 -30.25
CA GLU A 75 -2.72 14.89 -30.77
C GLU A 75 -3.15 13.43 -30.53
N LEU A 76 -4.14 13.22 -29.67
CA LEU A 76 -4.72 11.90 -29.41
C LEU A 76 -6.07 11.75 -30.10
N ARG A 77 -6.23 10.66 -30.85
CA ARG A 77 -7.45 10.29 -31.58
C ARG A 77 -7.93 8.91 -31.10
N LEU A 78 -9.01 8.89 -30.32
CA LEU A 78 -9.60 7.69 -29.73
C LEU A 78 -10.86 7.27 -30.49
N GLY A 79 -11.13 5.97 -30.56
CA GLY A 79 -12.19 5.42 -31.40
C GLY A 79 -11.89 5.51 -32.90
N GLU A 80 -10.65 5.86 -33.27
CA GLU A 80 -10.22 6.05 -34.65
C GLU A 80 -9.23 4.94 -35.05
N ALA A 81 -9.77 3.84 -35.59
CA ALA A 81 -8.97 2.72 -36.08
C ALA A 81 -8.28 3.08 -37.40
N VAL A 82 -6.98 2.83 -37.50
CA VAL A 82 -6.26 2.89 -38.78
C VAL A 82 -6.62 1.68 -39.63
N ALA A 83 -7.14 1.91 -40.83
CA ALA A 83 -7.58 0.86 -41.75
C ALA A 83 -6.49 0.44 -42.75
N THR A 84 -5.73 1.40 -43.28
CA THR A 84 -4.68 1.13 -44.27
C THR A 84 -3.48 2.05 -44.10
N ILE A 85 -2.29 1.57 -44.48
CA ILE A 85 -1.05 2.33 -44.55
C ILE A 85 -0.58 2.33 -46.01
N ASP A 86 -0.36 3.50 -46.59
CA ASP A 86 0.31 3.66 -47.86
C ASP A 86 1.74 4.16 -47.60
N ARG A 87 2.73 3.30 -47.87
CA ARG A 87 4.14 3.58 -47.61
C ARG A 87 4.77 4.45 -48.68
N ASP A 88 4.31 4.35 -49.92
CA ASP A 88 4.84 5.12 -51.04
C ASP A 88 4.40 6.58 -50.92
N ALA A 89 3.13 6.80 -50.56
CA ALA A 89 2.58 8.13 -50.29
C ALA A 89 2.82 8.64 -48.85
N ARG A 90 3.38 7.79 -47.98
CA ARG A 90 3.61 8.05 -46.54
C ARG A 90 2.38 8.62 -45.83
N LEU A 91 1.26 7.90 -45.93
CA LEU A 91 0.01 8.27 -45.26
C LEU A 91 -0.62 7.07 -44.55
N VAL A 92 -1.36 7.35 -43.49
CA VAL A 92 -2.30 6.41 -42.87
C VAL A 92 -3.72 6.87 -43.18
N ARG A 93 -4.63 5.91 -43.39
CA ARG A 93 -6.08 6.16 -43.51
C ARG A 93 -6.81 5.53 -42.35
N ASP A 94 -7.64 6.29 -41.67
CA ASP A 94 -8.56 5.76 -40.67
C ASP A 94 -9.74 5.03 -41.32
N ALA A 95 -10.60 4.42 -40.49
CA ALA A 95 -11.79 3.69 -40.94
C ALA A 95 -12.85 4.59 -41.61
N GLU A 96 -12.81 5.90 -41.39
CA GLU A 96 -13.71 6.88 -42.01
C GLU A 96 -13.14 7.44 -43.33
N GLY A 97 -11.88 7.12 -43.65
CA GLY A 97 -11.19 7.50 -44.86
C GLY A 97 -10.37 8.79 -44.74
N HIS A 98 -10.19 9.35 -43.54
CA HIS A 98 -9.33 10.52 -43.35
C HIS A 98 -7.85 10.15 -43.49
N GLU A 99 -7.12 10.98 -44.21
CA GLU A 99 -5.69 10.79 -44.48
C GLU A 99 -4.84 11.60 -43.50
N THR A 100 -3.81 10.96 -42.95
CA THR A 100 -2.77 11.63 -42.16
C THR A 100 -1.39 11.25 -42.68
N HIS A 101 -0.66 12.23 -43.20
CA HIS A 101 0.72 12.05 -43.66
C HIS A 101 1.69 11.88 -42.49
N TRP A 102 2.76 11.11 -42.70
CA TRP A 102 3.78 10.84 -41.69
C TRP A 102 5.20 10.93 -42.26
N ASP A 103 6.14 11.37 -41.44
CA ASP A 103 7.59 11.28 -41.69
C ASP A 103 8.19 10.07 -40.99
N LYS A 104 7.62 9.69 -39.84
CA LYS A 104 7.94 8.48 -39.07
C LYS A 104 6.65 7.81 -38.60
N LEU A 105 6.64 6.48 -38.62
CA LEU A 105 5.50 5.67 -38.20
C LEU A 105 5.93 4.64 -37.14
N VAL A 106 5.13 4.51 -36.08
CA VAL A 106 5.36 3.51 -35.03
C VAL A 106 4.10 2.65 -34.89
N LEU A 107 4.25 1.34 -35.11
CA LEU A 107 3.20 0.34 -34.95
C LEU A 107 3.29 -0.26 -33.55
N ALA A 108 2.33 0.10 -32.69
CA ALA A 108 2.15 -0.42 -31.34
C ALA A 108 0.77 -1.09 -31.21
N THR A 109 0.37 -1.81 -32.26
CA THR A 109 -0.98 -2.40 -32.43
C THR A 109 -1.26 -3.58 -31.49
N GLY A 110 -0.22 -4.10 -30.83
CA GLY A 110 -0.36 -5.16 -29.84
C GLY A 110 -0.82 -6.49 -30.45
N SER A 111 -1.80 -7.13 -29.81
CA SER A 111 -2.32 -8.43 -30.21
C SER A 111 -3.82 -8.52 -30.02
N TYR A 112 -4.45 -9.46 -30.73
CA TYR A 112 -5.87 -9.80 -30.61
C TYR A 112 -6.06 -11.23 -30.06
N PRO A 113 -7.19 -11.52 -29.40
CA PRO A 113 -7.50 -12.85 -28.88
C PRO A 113 -7.63 -13.89 -30.00
N PHE A 114 -6.97 -15.03 -29.86
CA PHE A 114 -7.16 -16.15 -30.77
C PHE A 114 -8.43 -16.91 -30.38
N VAL A 115 -9.42 -16.92 -31.29
CA VAL A 115 -10.62 -17.76 -31.17
C VAL A 115 -10.42 -18.99 -32.07
N PRO A 116 -10.37 -20.22 -31.51
CA PRO A 116 -10.24 -21.43 -32.32
C PRO A 116 -11.40 -21.56 -33.33
N PRO A 117 -11.16 -22.09 -34.54
CA PRO A 117 -12.17 -22.23 -35.60
C PRO A 117 -13.12 -23.40 -35.31
N ILE A 118 -13.87 -23.31 -34.22
CA ILE A 118 -14.85 -24.28 -33.78
C ILE A 118 -16.22 -23.85 -34.33
N PRO A 119 -16.99 -24.72 -35.01
CA PRO A 119 -18.36 -24.41 -35.40
C PRO A 119 -19.19 -23.89 -34.22
N GLY A 120 -19.79 -22.70 -34.36
CA GLY A 120 -20.58 -22.02 -33.33
C GLY A 120 -19.78 -21.14 -32.35
N ASN A 121 -18.51 -20.84 -32.65
CA ASN A 121 -17.69 -19.92 -31.85
C ASN A 121 -18.14 -18.45 -31.87
N ASP A 122 -19.07 -18.11 -32.76
CA ASP A 122 -19.63 -16.78 -33.02
C ASP A 122 -21.10 -16.64 -32.57
N LEU A 123 -21.66 -17.67 -31.91
CA LEU A 123 -23.01 -17.63 -31.35
C LEU A 123 -23.15 -16.56 -30.27
N ASP A 124 -24.37 -16.04 -30.12
CA ASP A 124 -24.73 -15.20 -28.96
C ASP A 124 -24.44 -15.96 -27.66
N GLY A 125 -23.68 -15.33 -26.75
CA GLY A 125 -23.16 -15.96 -25.53
C GLY A 125 -21.68 -16.38 -25.60
N CYS A 126 -21.02 -16.22 -26.76
CA CYS A 126 -19.58 -16.40 -26.93
C CYS A 126 -18.83 -15.05 -26.87
N PHE A 127 -17.82 -14.96 -26.01
CA PHE A 127 -17.06 -13.73 -25.74
C PHE A 127 -15.56 -13.96 -25.79
N VAL A 128 -14.79 -12.87 -25.85
CA VAL A 128 -13.33 -12.86 -25.64
C VAL A 128 -13.00 -12.00 -24.42
N TYR A 129 -11.79 -12.13 -23.88
CA TYR A 129 -11.34 -11.37 -22.72
C TYR A 129 -10.09 -10.55 -23.06
N ARG A 130 -10.24 -9.24 -23.33
CA ARG A 130 -9.10 -8.39 -23.75
C ARG A 130 -9.25 -6.89 -23.53
N THR A 131 -10.41 -6.32 -23.78
CA THR A 131 -10.69 -4.88 -23.72
C THR A 131 -11.74 -4.56 -22.66
N LEU A 132 -11.85 -3.30 -22.21
CA LEU A 132 -12.92 -2.89 -21.31
C LEU A 132 -14.31 -3.11 -21.91
N ASP A 133 -14.45 -2.92 -23.23
CA ASP A 133 -15.70 -3.18 -23.95
C ASP A 133 -16.05 -4.68 -23.98
N ASP A 134 -15.04 -5.55 -24.04
CA ASP A 134 -15.26 -7.00 -23.84
C ASP A 134 -15.77 -7.30 -22.44
N LEU A 135 -15.21 -6.64 -21.42
CA LEU A 135 -15.60 -6.85 -20.03
C LEU A 135 -17.02 -6.36 -19.77
N ASP A 136 -17.41 -5.22 -20.33
CA ASP A 136 -18.77 -4.70 -20.25
C ASP A 136 -19.77 -5.69 -20.86
N ARG A 137 -19.44 -6.28 -22.02
CA ARG A 137 -20.27 -7.31 -22.68
C ARG A 137 -20.37 -8.59 -21.83
N ILE A 138 -19.26 -9.04 -21.27
CA ILE A 138 -19.24 -10.19 -20.35
C ILE A 138 -20.11 -9.90 -19.12
N ALA A 139 -19.95 -8.75 -18.47
CA ALA A 139 -20.73 -8.37 -17.28
C ALA A 139 -22.23 -8.31 -17.58
N ALA A 140 -22.60 -7.72 -18.71
CA ALA A 140 -24.00 -7.59 -19.11
C ALA A 140 -24.66 -8.95 -19.32
N HIS A 141 -23.98 -9.90 -19.99
CA HIS A 141 -24.50 -11.25 -20.21
C HIS A 141 -24.50 -12.08 -18.93
N ALA A 142 -23.45 -11.94 -18.11
CA ALA A 142 -23.29 -12.63 -16.85
C ALA A 142 -24.43 -12.35 -15.85
N ALA A 143 -25.07 -11.18 -15.92
CA ALA A 143 -26.19 -10.80 -15.05
C ALA A 143 -27.41 -11.74 -15.18
N ALA A 144 -27.57 -12.42 -16.32
CA ALA A 144 -28.64 -13.39 -16.56
C ALA A 144 -28.16 -14.85 -16.62
N ALA A 145 -26.85 -15.07 -16.55
CA ALA A 145 -26.22 -16.39 -16.61
C ALA A 145 -26.04 -17.01 -15.22
N LYS A 146 -25.96 -18.34 -15.17
CA LYS A 146 -25.64 -19.11 -13.96
C LYS A 146 -24.33 -19.87 -14.09
N THR A 147 -23.98 -20.28 -15.31
CA THR A 147 -22.84 -21.12 -15.63
C THR A 147 -21.99 -20.46 -16.72
N GLY A 148 -20.66 -20.53 -16.57
CA GLY A 148 -19.72 -19.94 -17.51
C GLY A 148 -18.54 -20.86 -17.79
N VAL A 149 -18.16 -20.99 -19.06
CA VAL A 149 -17.01 -21.80 -19.48
C VAL A 149 -15.94 -20.91 -20.07
N VAL A 150 -14.70 -21.05 -19.60
CA VAL A 150 -13.52 -20.47 -20.23
C VAL A 150 -12.82 -21.54 -21.06
N ILE A 151 -12.65 -21.29 -22.36
CA ILE A 151 -11.85 -22.15 -23.24
C ILE A 151 -10.42 -21.61 -23.26
N GLY A 152 -9.51 -22.34 -22.61
CA GLY A 152 -8.12 -21.98 -22.39
C GLY A 152 -7.78 -21.91 -20.90
N GLY A 153 -6.83 -22.72 -20.46
CA GLY A 153 -6.30 -22.84 -19.09
C GLY A 153 -4.90 -22.26 -18.94
N GLY A 154 -4.55 -21.28 -19.77
CA GLY A 154 -3.36 -20.45 -19.62
C GLY A 154 -3.55 -19.30 -18.62
N LEU A 155 -2.56 -18.41 -18.52
CA LEU A 155 -2.56 -17.26 -17.60
C LEU A 155 -3.84 -16.42 -17.70
N LEU A 156 -4.15 -15.92 -18.91
CA LEU A 156 -5.35 -15.11 -19.16
C LEU A 156 -6.65 -15.91 -18.98
N GLY A 157 -6.62 -17.21 -19.25
CA GLY A 157 -7.80 -18.06 -19.10
C GLY A 157 -8.19 -18.26 -17.63
N LEU A 158 -7.19 -18.43 -16.77
CA LEU A 158 -7.40 -18.53 -15.33
C LEU A 158 -7.84 -17.18 -14.71
N GLU A 159 -7.38 -16.05 -15.26
CA GLU A 159 -7.90 -14.73 -14.91
C GLU A 159 -9.34 -14.51 -15.39
N ALA A 160 -9.68 -14.93 -16.61
CA ALA A 160 -11.05 -14.89 -17.11
C ALA A 160 -11.98 -15.78 -16.26
N ALA A 161 -11.51 -16.95 -15.81
CA ALA A 161 -12.26 -17.81 -14.91
C ALA A 161 -12.49 -17.15 -13.53
N ASN A 162 -11.49 -16.43 -13.03
CA ASN A 162 -11.64 -15.61 -11.83
C ASN A 162 -12.70 -14.51 -12.01
N ALA A 163 -12.72 -13.84 -13.16
CA ALA A 163 -13.71 -12.84 -13.49
C ALA A 163 -15.14 -13.42 -13.49
N LEU A 164 -15.37 -14.54 -14.18
CA LEU A 164 -16.69 -15.21 -14.18
C LEU A 164 -17.13 -15.63 -12.77
N LYS A 165 -16.19 -16.13 -11.96
CA LYS A 165 -16.47 -16.48 -10.56
C LYS A 165 -16.84 -15.26 -9.71
N GLN A 166 -16.16 -14.13 -9.89
CA GLN A 166 -16.48 -12.87 -9.19
C GLN A 166 -17.85 -12.32 -9.58
N LEU A 167 -18.29 -12.57 -10.81
CA LEU A 167 -19.65 -12.30 -11.29
C LEU A 167 -20.71 -13.27 -10.75
N GLY A 168 -20.29 -14.30 -9.99
CA GLY A 168 -21.19 -15.23 -9.31
C GLY A 168 -21.56 -16.48 -10.11
N LEU A 169 -20.86 -16.76 -11.21
CA LEU A 169 -21.15 -17.91 -12.08
C LEU A 169 -20.46 -19.18 -11.58
N ASP A 170 -21.15 -20.31 -11.72
CA ASP A 170 -20.53 -21.64 -11.66
C ASP A 170 -19.60 -21.81 -12.86
N THR A 171 -18.29 -21.83 -12.57
CA THR A 171 -17.26 -21.57 -13.57
C THR A 171 -16.46 -22.83 -13.89
N HIS A 172 -16.29 -23.08 -15.19
CA HIS A 172 -15.48 -24.17 -15.70
C HIS A 172 -14.35 -23.66 -16.60
N VAL A 173 -13.20 -24.32 -16.55
CA VAL A 173 -12.07 -24.13 -17.46
C VAL A 173 -11.92 -25.39 -18.30
N VAL A 174 -11.95 -25.23 -19.62
CA VAL A 174 -11.70 -26.28 -20.60
C VAL A 174 -10.34 -26.01 -21.24
N GLU A 175 -9.39 -26.91 -21.04
CA GLU A 175 -8.04 -26.83 -21.60
C GLU A 175 -7.79 -28.03 -22.53
N PHE A 176 -7.29 -27.72 -23.72
CA PHE A 176 -6.94 -28.73 -24.73
C PHE A 176 -5.73 -29.55 -24.28
N ALA A 177 -4.73 -28.91 -23.69
CA ALA A 177 -3.54 -29.56 -23.17
C ALA A 177 -3.89 -30.45 -21.95
N PRO A 178 -3.02 -31.42 -21.61
CA PRO A 178 -3.18 -32.22 -20.40
C PRO A 178 -3.08 -31.42 -19.09
N ASN A 179 -2.46 -30.24 -19.15
CA ASN A 179 -2.09 -29.44 -17.99
C ASN A 179 -2.54 -27.98 -18.16
N LEU A 180 -2.94 -27.37 -17.05
CA LEU A 180 -3.04 -25.91 -16.96
C LEU A 180 -1.66 -25.28 -17.10
N MET A 181 -1.61 -24.10 -17.73
CA MET A 181 -0.36 -23.35 -17.96
C MET A 181 0.77 -24.21 -18.55
N ALA A 182 0.47 -25.07 -19.52
CA ALA A 182 1.41 -26.05 -20.09
C ALA A 182 2.71 -25.45 -20.68
N VAL A 183 2.74 -24.15 -20.93
CA VAL A 183 3.95 -23.43 -21.36
C VAL A 183 4.86 -23.09 -20.17
N GLN A 184 4.28 -22.69 -19.04
CA GLN A 184 5.00 -22.19 -17.87
C GLN A 184 5.29 -23.29 -16.83
N LEU A 185 4.36 -24.22 -16.62
CA LEU A 185 4.45 -25.22 -15.56
C LEU A 185 4.86 -26.58 -16.10
N ASP A 186 5.56 -27.32 -15.24
CA ASP A 186 5.75 -28.75 -15.43
C ASP A 186 4.57 -29.54 -14.82
N ASN A 187 4.57 -30.86 -15.04
CA ASN A 187 3.45 -31.73 -14.63
C ASN A 187 3.12 -31.62 -13.13
N GLY A 188 4.15 -31.58 -12.26
CA GLY A 188 3.97 -31.47 -10.82
C GLY A 188 3.34 -30.14 -10.41
N GLY A 189 3.85 -29.02 -10.94
CA GLY A 189 3.28 -27.69 -10.69
C GLY A 189 1.86 -27.56 -11.23
N ALA A 190 1.59 -28.08 -12.43
CA ALA A 190 0.26 -28.05 -13.03
C ALA A 190 -0.77 -28.88 -12.26
N ALA A 191 -0.38 -30.06 -11.75
CA ALA A 191 -1.24 -30.88 -10.90
C ALA A 191 -1.61 -30.16 -9.60
N MET A 192 -0.62 -29.54 -8.94
CA MET A 192 -0.85 -28.75 -7.72
C MET A 192 -1.75 -27.54 -7.98
N LEU A 193 -1.53 -26.83 -9.09
CA LEU A 193 -2.37 -25.71 -9.49
C LEU A 193 -3.82 -26.16 -9.75
N ARG A 194 -4.01 -27.28 -10.44
CA ARG A 194 -5.34 -27.86 -10.69
C ARG A 194 -6.06 -28.17 -9.38
N GLU A 195 -5.38 -28.80 -8.42
CA GLU A 195 -5.97 -29.12 -7.11
C GLU A 195 -6.45 -27.85 -6.39
N LYS A 196 -5.62 -26.80 -6.36
CA LYS A 196 -6.01 -25.51 -5.77
C LYS A 196 -7.19 -24.87 -6.45
N ILE A 197 -7.21 -24.84 -7.79
CA ILE A 197 -8.29 -24.21 -8.55
C ILE A 197 -9.61 -24.96 -8.34
N VAL A 198 -9.58 -26.30 -8.30
CA VAL A 198 -10.76 -27.11 -7.98
C VAL A 198 -11.22 -26.88 -6.54
N ALA A 199 -10.31 -26.78 -5.57
CA ALA A 199 -10.64 -26.45 -4.18
C ALA A 199 -11.28 -25.06 -4.04
N LEU A 200 -11.00 -24.15 -4.98
CA LEU A 200 -11.66 -22.85 -5.09
C LEU A 200 -13.03 -22.92 -5.79
N GLY A 201 -13.53 -24.11 -6.14
CA GLY A 201 -14.84 -24.27 -6.75
C GLY A 201 -14.90 -23.95 -8.24
N VAL A 202 -13.77 -24.02 -8.95
CA VAL A 202 -13.73 -23.93 -10.41
C VAL A 202 -13.55 -25.32 -11.01
N GLY A 203 -14.45 -25.75 -11.88
CA GLY A 203 -14.33 -27.05 -12.54
C GLY A 203 -13.24 -27.04 -13.61
N VAL A 204 -12.28 -27.97 -13.55
CA VAL A 204 -11.15 -28.02 -14.49
C VAL A 204 -11.19 -29.28 -15.35
N HIS A 205 -11.33 -29.06 -16.66
CA HIS A 205 -11.41 -30.10 -17.70
C HIS A 205 -10.20 -30.00 -18.63
N THR A 206 -9.16 -30.78 -18.37
CA THR A 206 -7.97 -30.86 -19.23
C THR A 206 -8.11 -31.97 -20.26
N SER A 207 -7.26 -31.97 -21.30
CA SER A 207 -7.35 -32.91 -22.43
C SER A 207 -8.72 -32.92 -23.12
N LYS A 208 -9.44 -31.81 -23.09
CA LYS A 208 -10.76 -31.68 -23.72
C LYS A 208 -10.66 -30.83 -24.98
N ALA A 209 -10.91 -31.46 -26.13
CA ALA A 209 -10.96 -30.79 -27.42
C ALA A 209 -12.41 -30.51 -27.82
N THR A 210 -12.82 -29.24 -27.79
CA THR A 210 -14.16 -28.81 -28.23
C THR A 210 -14.29 -28.92 -29.75
N THR A 211 -15.27 -29.69 -30.24
CA THR A 211 -15.51 -29.92 -31.67
C THR A 211 -16.64 -29.08 -32.24
N ALA A 212 -17.62 -28.69 -31.41
CA ALA A 212 -18.71 -27.80 -31.78
C ALA A 212 -19.30 -27.11 -30.54
N ILE A 213 -19.81 -25.91 -30.72
CA ILE A 213 -20.65 -25.19 -29.76
C ILE A 213 -22.04 -25.07 -30.41
N VAL A 214 -23.07 -25.55 -29.73
CA VAL A 214 -24.44 -25.51 -30.25
C VAL A 214 -25.36 -24.77 -29.29
N CYS A 215 -26.31 -24.02 -29.85
CA CYS A 215 -27.37 -23.37 -29.10
C CYS A 215 -28.49 -24.39 -28.79
N GLU A 216 -28.88 -24.49 -27.52
CA GLU A 216 -30.02 -25.26 -27.03
C GLU A 216 -31.07 -24.31 -26.42
N ALA A 217 -32.25 -24.83 -26.07
CA ALA A 217 -33.34 -24.00 -25.52
C ALA A 217 -33.00 -23.34 -24.17
N ASP A 218 -32.04 -23.90 -23.44
CA ASP A 218 -31.62 -23.52 -22.09
C ASP A 218 -30.16 -23.03 -22.01
N GLY A 219 -29.52 -22.67 -23.14
CA GLY A 219 -28.17 -22.11 -23.17
C GLY A 219 -27.30 -22.67 -24.31
N LEU A 220 -26.00 -22.79 -24.07
CA LEU A 220 -25.02 -23.36 -24.99
C LEU A 220 -24.58 -24.75 -24.54
N ARG A 221 -24.20 -25.60 -25.49
CA ARG A 221 -23.56 -26.89 -25.22
C ARG A 221 -22.26 -27.03 -26.02
N LEU A 222 -21.17 -27.28 -25.31
CA LEU A 222 -19.88 -27.66 -25.87
C LEU A 222 -19.85 -29.17 -26.08
N ASN A 223 -19.60 -29.62 -27.30
CA ASN A 223 -19.35 -31.02 -27.62
C ASN A 223 -17.84 -31.26 -27.67
N PHE A 224 -17.37 -32.34 -27.04
CA PHE A 224 -15.97 -32.71 -27.04
C PHE A 224 -15.67 -33.86 -27.99
N ALA A 225 -14.41 -33.98 -28.41
CA ALA A 225 -13.96 -35.00 -29.36
C ALA A 225 -14.07 -36.44 -28.82
N ASP A 226 -14.09 -36.61 -27.50
CA ASP A 226 -14.26 -37.90 -26.84
C ASP A 226 -15.72 -38.32 -26.62
N GLY A 227 -16.67 -37.52 -27.11
CA GLY A 227 -18.11 -37.78 -27.03
C GLY A 227 -18.80 -37.18 -25.80
N ASP A 228 -18.04 -36.65 -24.83
CA ASP A 228 -18.60 -35.92 -23.71
C ASP A 228 -19.15 -34.55 -24.14
N ALA A 229 -20.00 -33.96 -23.31
CA ALA A 229 -20.51 -32.61 -23.52
C ALA A 229 -20.61 -31.82 -22.21
N LEU A 230 -20.53 -30.49 -22.31
CA LEU A 230 -20.67 -29.56 -21.18
C LEU A 230 -21.67 -28.45 -21.54
N ARG A 231 -22.70 -28.28 -20.69
CA ARG A 231 -23.68 -27.20 -20.83
C ARG A 231 -23.21 -25.95 -20.10
N THR A 232 -23.50 -24.78 -20.66
CA THR A 232 -23.13 -23.47 -20.11
C THR A 232 -24.03 -22.36 -20.64
N ASP A 233 -24.20 -21.27 -19.90
CA ASP A 233 -24.96 -20.10 -20.37
C ASP A 233 -24.08 -19.13 -21.19
N MET A 234 -22.75 -19.23 -21.03
CA MET A 234 -21.80 -18.42 -21.77
C MET A 234 -20.44 -19.10 -21.92
N VAL A 235 -19.70 -18.67 -22.95
CA VAL A 235 -18.33 -19.11 -23.26
C VAL A 235 -17.42 -17.90 -23.37
N VAL A 236 -16.25 -17.94 -22.72
CA VAL A 236 -15.18 -16.95 -22.89
C VAL A 236 -13.95 -17.63 -23.49
N PHE A 237 -13.51 -17.15 -24.65
CA PHE A 237 -12.31 -17.66 -25.31
C PHE A 237 -11.05 -16.97 -24.78
N SER A 238 -10.09 -17.79 -24.33
CA SER A 238 -8.76 -17.38 -23.89
C SER A 238 -7.70 -18.39 -24.33
N ALA A 239 -7.75 -18.77 -25.62
CA ALA A 239 -6.89 -19.77 -26.23
C ALA A 239 -5.52 -19.20 -26.71
N GLY A 240 -5.09 -18.09 -26.12
CA GLY A 240 -3.89 -17.34 -26.49
C GLY A 240 -4.18 -16.11 -27.35
N ILE A 241 -3.12 -15.43 -27.77
CA ILE A 241 -3.17 -14.19 -28.55
C ILE A 241 -2.42 -14.36 -29.88
N ARG A 242 -2.69 -13.47 -30.83
CA ARG A 242 -1.95 -13.35 -32.09
C ARG A 242 -1.53 -11.89 -32.32
N PRO A 243 -0.30 -11.64 -32.81
CA PRO A 243 0.15 -10.30 -33.17
C PRO A 243 -0.85 -9.61 -34.11
N GLN A 244 -1.16 -8.34 -33.85
CA GLN A 244 -2.01 -7.55 -34.74
C GLN A 244 -1.17 -6.98 -35.90
N ASP A 245 -0.91 -7.82 -36.90
CA ASP A 245 0.00 -7.55 -38.02
C ASP A 245 -0.71 -7.24 -39.35
N ALA A 246 -2.05 -7.11 -39.34
CA ALA A 246 -2.85 -6.90 -40.55
C ALA A 246 -2.43 -5.65 -41.34
N LEU A 247 -2.17 -4.54 -40.64
CA LEU A 247 -1.69 -3.30 -41.25
C LEU A 247 -0.32 -3.48 -41.93
N ALA A 248 0.60 -4.18 -41.27
CA ALA A 248 1.93 -4.47 -41.80
C ALA A 248 1.86 -5.38 -43.03
N ARG A 249 0.98 -6.40 -43.03
CA ARG A 249 0.70 -7.22 -44.21
C ARG A 249 0.13 -6.40 -45.37
N GLY A 250 -0.84 -5.55 -45.07
CA GLY A 250 -1.50 -4.70 -46.06
C GLY A 250 -0.54 -3.71 -46.75
N CYS A 251 0.50 -3.25 -46.04
CA CYS A 251 1.53 -2.37 -46.59
C CYS A 251 2.86 -3.09 -46.91
N MET A 252 2.83 -4.42 -47.04
CA MET A 252 3.98 -5.22 -47.50
C MET A 252 5.24 -5.06 -46.64
N LEU A 253 5.09 -4.81 -45.34
CA LEU A 253 6.20 -4.95 -44.38
C LEU A 253 6.49 -6.44 -44.15
N GLN A 254 7.74 -6.77 -43.87
CA GLN A 254 8.13 -8.14 -43.58
C GLN A 254 7.45 -8.62 -42.30
N VAL A 255 6.72 -9.72 -42.38
CA VAL A 255 6.02 -10.37 -41.27
C VAL A 255 6.44 -11.83 -41.14
N GLY A 256 6.41 -12.37 -39.93
CA GLY A 256 6.75 -13.77 -39.68
C GLY A 256 5.74 -14.74 -40.27
N GLU A 257 6.19 -15.96 -40.52
CA GLU A 257 5.35 -17.07 -41.02
C GLU A 257 4.15 -17.34 -40.09
N ARG A 258 4.34 -17.22 -38.78
CA ARG A 258 3.31 -17.38 -37.75
C ARG A 258 2.71 -16.05 -37.25
N GLY A 259 2.99 -14.96 -37.96
CA GLY A 259 2.59 -13.61 -37.61
C GLY A 259 3.62 -12.81 -36.83
N GLY A 260 3.35 -11.51 -36.72
CA GLY A 260 4.22 -10.51 -36.10
C GLY A 260 5.10 -9.78 -37.11
N ILE A 261 5.35 -8.50 -36.83
CA ILE A 261 6.10 -7.58 -37.69
C ILE A 261 7.58 -7.74 -37.40
N HIS A 262 8.38 -8.14 -38.40
CA HIS A 262 9.81 -8.30 -38.20
C HIS A 262 10.45 -6.97 -37.78
N ILE A 263 11.25 -7.02 -36.72
CA ILE A 263 12.05 -5.89 -36.26
C ILE A 263 13.52 -6.27 -36.06
N ASP A 264 14.41 -5.30 -36.27
CA ASP A 264 15.80 -5.36 -35.84
C ASP A 264 15.98 -4.99 -34.36
N GLY A 265 17.23 -4.94 -33.89
CA GLY A 265 17.56 -4.52 -32.52
C GLY A 265 17.20 -3.06 -32.20
N GLN A 266 17.03 -2.19 -33.20
CA GLN A 266 16.60 -0.80 -33.03
C GLN A 266 15.08 -0.65 -33.17
N CYS A 267 14.34 -1.76 -33.16
CA CYS A 267 12.89 -1.83 -33.37
C CYS A 267 12.43 -1.33 -34.76
N ARG A 268 13.33 -1.25 -35.75
CA ARG A 268 13.00 -0.86 -37.14
C ARG A 268 12.46 -2.06 -37.91
N THR A 269 11.49 -1.81 -38.78
CA THR A 269 10.93 -2.85 -39.67
C THR A 269 11.76 -2.96 -40.96
N SER A 270 11.25 -3.69 -41.95
CA SER A 270 11.80 -3.68 -43.32
C SER A 270 11.78 -2.30 -44.00
N ASP A 271 11.03 -1.35 -43.44
CA ASP A 271 11.08 0.06 -43.81
C ASP A 271 11.81 0.86 -42.70
N PRO A 272 12.89 1.60 -43.01
CA PRO A 272 13.66 2.35 -42.01
C PRO A 272 12.90 3.53 -41.39
N ASP A 273 11.80 3.97 -42.01
CA ASP A 273 10.94 5.04 -41.47
C ASP A 273 9.77 4.48 -40.63
N VAL A 274 9.64 3.15 -40.54
CA VAL A 274 8.60 2.47 -39.75
C VAL A 274 9.23 1.61 -38.65
N LEU A 275 8.81 1.83 -37.40
CA LEU A 275 9.16 1.02 -36.24
C LEU A 275 7.96 0.18 -35.78
N ALA A 276 8.21 -0.92 -35.09
CA ALA A 276 7.17 -1.70 -34.42
C ALA A 276 7.59 -2.09 -32.99
N ILE A 277 6.67 -2.00 -32.03
CA ILE A 277 6.94 -2.22 -30.60
C ILE A 277 5.80 -2.97 -29.91
N GLY A 278 6.13 -3.73 -28.87
CA GLY A 278 5.14 -4.49 -28.10
C GLY A 278 4.77 -5.83 -28.74
N GLU A 279 3.58 -6.35 -28.45
CA GLU A 279 3.17 -7.71 -28.83
C GLU A 279 3.02 -7.92 -30.35
N CYS A 280 2.92 -6.84 -31.14
CA CYS A 280 2.88 -6.93 -32.60
C CYS A 280 4.26 -7.19 -33.21
N ALA A 281 5.34 -6.93 -32.47
CA ALA A 281 6.71 -7.02 -32.96
C ALA A 281 7.28 -8.44 -32.83
N LEU A 282 8.02 -8.85 -33.86
CA LEU A 282 8.71 -10.13 -33.98
C LEU A 282 10.21 -9.87 -34.04
N TRP A 283 10.91 -10.15 -32.94
CA TRP A 283 12.36 -9.99 -32.84
C TRP A 283 13.02 -11.36 -32.75
N ASP A 284 14.01 -11.63 -33.60
CA ASP A 284 14.71 -12.92 -33.65
C ASP A 284 13.75 -14.14 -33.69
N ASN A 285 12.71 -14.05 -34.52
CA ASN A 285 11.63 -15.03 -34.63
C ASN A 285 10.85 -15.32 -33.32
N LYS A 286 10.90 -14.40 -32.35
CA LYS A 286 10.19 -14.49 -31.07
C LYS A 286 9.23 -13.32 -30.89
N ILE A 287 8.04 -13.65 -30.39
CA ILE A 287 7.01 -12.70 -29.96
C ILE A 287 6.99 -12.68 -28.44
N TYR A 288 6.95 -11.49 -27.87
CA TYR A 288 6.92 -11.30 -26.42
C TYR A 288 5.51 -10.89 -25.97
N GLY A 289 4.77 -11.82 -25.36
CA GLY A 289 3.42 -11.58 -24.82
C GLY A 289 3.41 -11.02 -23.40
N LEU A 290 4.37 -10.15 -23.06
CA LEU A 290 4.51 -9.55 -21.74
C LEU A 290 4.73 -8.04 -21.88
N VAL A 291 4.28 -7.27 -20.88
CA VAL A 291 4.39 -5.80 -20.89
C VAL A 291 5.83 -5.30 -20.81
N ALA A 292 6.68 -5.93 -20.00
CA ALA A 292 8.05 -5.48 -19.75
C ALA A 292 8.93 -5.48 -21.01
N PRO A 293 8.96 -6.56 -21.84
CA PRO A 293 9.60 -6.52 -23.15
C PRO A 293 9.07 -5.40 -24.06
N GLY A 294 7.75 -5.17 -24.07
CA GLY A 294 7.14 -4.09 -24.83
C GLY A 294 7.63 -2.71 -24.39
N TYR A 295 7.76 -2.46 -23.09
CA TYR A 295 8.32 -1.21 -22.56
C TYR A 295 9.80 -1.04 -22.92
N GLN A 296 10.57 -2.12 -22.96
CA GLN A 296 11.96 -2.07 -23.43
C GLN A 296 12.02 -1.70 -24.92
N MET A 297 11.17 -2.30 -25.76
CA MET A 297 11.04 -1.93 -27.17
C MET A 297 10.62 -0.46 -27.32
N ALA A 298 9.69 0.04 -26.52
CA ALA A 298 9.27 1.45 -26.52
C ALA A 298 10.43 2.41 -26.20
N ARG A 299 11.26 2.09 -25.19
CA ARG A 299 12.47 2.87 -24.86
C ARG A 299 13.44 2.91 -26.03
N ILE A 300 13.65 1.77 -26.68
CA ILE A 300 14.60 1.63 -27.79
C ILE A 300 14.09 2.32 -29.06
N ALA A 301 12.80 2.24 -29.35
CA ALA A 301 12.19 2.97 -30.45
C ALA A 301 12.30 4.50 -30.25
N ALA A 302 12.06 4.99 -29.03
CA ALA A 302 12.25 6.41 -28.71
C ALA A 302 13.73 6.84 -28.82
N ALA A 303 14.66 6.01 -28.32
CA ALA A 303 16.11 6.23 -28.48
C ALA A 303 16.51 6.27 -29.96
N THR A 304 15.97 5.36 -30.77
CA THR A 304 16.21 5.29 -32.22
C THR A 304 15.74 6.55 -32.93
N LEU A 305 14.58 7.11 -32.55
CA LEU A 305 14.07 8.38 -33.08
C LEU A 305 14.88 9.60 -32.62
N ALA A 306 15.55 9.51 -31.47
CA ALA A 306 16.47 10.53 -30.95
C ALA A 306 17.88 10.43 -31.54
N GLY A 307 18.20 9.37 -32.30
CA GLY A 307 19.54 9.11 -32.83
C GLY A 307 20.52 8.57 -31.78
N GLU A 308 20.02 7.99 -30.68
CA GLU A 308 20.81 7.35 -29.63
C GLU A 308 21.18 5.91 -30.02
N ASP A 309 22.32 5.42 -29.53
CA ASP A 309 22.73 4.03 -29.71
C ASP A 309 22.10 3.14 -28.63
N ALA A 310 21.08 2.36 -29.02
CA ALA A 310 20.37 1.44 -28.15
C ALA A 310 19.92 0.21 -28.95
N CYS A 311 19.92 -0.97 -28.31
CA CYS A 311 19.60 -2.24 -28.96
C CYS A 311 18.76 -3.16 -28.06
N PHE A 312 17.74 -3.78 -28.64
CA PHE A 312 16.92 -4.82 -28.03
C PHE A 312 17.61 -6.16 -28.24
N SER A 313 18.00 -6.81 -27.15
CA SER A 313 18.71 -8.09 -27.14
C SER A 313 17.84 -9.25 -26.67
N GLY A 314 16.52 -9.06 -26.67
CA GLY A 314 15.55 -9.98 -26.10
C GLY A 314 15.19 -9.65 -24.65
N ALA A 315 14.32 -10.48 -24.07
CA ALA A 315 13.83 -10.27 -22.71
C ALA A 315 13.58 -11.58 -21.97
N ASP A 316 13.69 -11.52 -20.64
CA ASP A 316 13.36 -12.63 -19.76
C ASP A 316 11.85 -12.89 -19.74
N MET A 317 11.47 -14.17 -19.83
CA MET A 317 10.08 -14.62 -19.87
C MET A 317 9.59 -15.14 -18.51
N SER A 318 10.37 -14.90 -17.44
CA SER A 318 9.97 -15.28 -16.10
C SER A 318 8.72 -14.53 -15.67
N THR A 319 7.81 -15.24 -15.02
CA THR A 319 6.50 -14.73 -14.62
C THR A 319 6.23 -15.12 -13.18
N LYS A 320 5.70 -14.17 -12.40
CA LYS A 320 5.12 -14.40 -11.08
C LYS A 320 3.76 -13.71 -11.04
N LEU A 321 2.71 -14.50 -10.85
CA LEU A 321 1.33 -14.05 -10.93
C LEU A 321 0.51 -14.68 -9.81
N LYS A 322 -0.63 -14.07 -9.50
CA LYS A 322 -1.56 -14.56 -8.49
C LYS A 322 -2.89 -14.91 -9.15
N LEU A 323 -3.03 -16.15 -9.59
CA LEU A 323 -4.19 -16.61 -10.36
C LEU A 323 -5.25 -17.16 -9.42
N LEU A 324 -6.46 -16.59 -9.40
CA LEU A 324 -7.53 -16.99 -8.47
C LEU A 324 -7.11 -16.92 -6.98
N GLY A 325 -6.14 -16.06 -6.64
CA GLY A 325 -5.57 -15.99 -5.28
C GLY A 325 -4.45 -16.99 -4.99
N VAL A 326 -4.06 -17.83 -5.96
CA VAL A 326 -2.96 -18.80 -5.87
C VAL A 326 -1.67 -18.18 -6.41
N ASP A 327 -0.60 -18.20 -5.61
CA ASP A 327 0.72 -17.77 -6.08
C ASP A 327 1.31 -18.79 -7.04
N VAL A 328 1.69 -18.33 -8.25
CA VAL A 328 2.34 -19.14 -9.28
C VAL A 328 3.53 -18.37 -9.84
N ALA A 329 4.68 -19.02 -9.91
CA ALA A 329 5.86 -18.46 -10.54
C ALA A 329 6.61 -19.49 -11.39
N SER A 330 7.15 -19.03 -12.52
CA SER A 330 8.01 -19.80 -13.42
C SER A 330 9.13 -18.92 -13.92
N PHE A 331 10.36 -19.43 -13.94
CA PHE A 331 11.53 -18.69 -14.41
C PHE A 331 12.52 -19.58 -15.15
N GLY A 332 13.22 -18.99 -16.12
CA GLY A 332 14.27 -19.67 -16.90
C GLY A 332 13.81 -20.98 -17.54
N ASP A 333 14.67 -22.00 -17.51
CA ASP A 333 14.38 -23.35 -17.98
C ASP A 333 13.59 -24.17 -16.94
N ALA A 334 12.37 -23.73 -16.65
CA ALA A 334 11.46 -24.35 -15.69
C ALA A 334 11.14 -25.83 -16.01
N GLN A 335 11.12 -26.19 -17.29
CA GLN A 335 10.81 -27.53 -17.76
C GLN A 335 12.02 -28.47 -17.78
N GLY A 336 13.26 -27.95 -17.69
CA GLY A 336 14.48 -28.76 -17.74
C GLY A 336 14.78 -29.28 -19.14
N ARG A 337 14.68 -28.42 -20.14
CA ARG A 337 14.99 -28.73 -21.55
C ARG A 337 16.48 -28.73 -21.84
N THR A 338 17.28 -28.03 -21.02
CA THR A 338 18.73 -27.97 -21.13
C THR A 338 19.33 -29.38 -21.05
N PRO A 339 20.10 -29.84 -22.06
CA PRO A 339 20.70 -31.17 -22.02
C PRO A 339 21.56 -31.39 -20.78
N GLY A 340 21.37 -32.52 -20.10
CA GLY A 340 22.14 -32.90 -18.91
C GLY A 340 21.77 -32.15 -17.62
N CYS A 341 20.76 -31.28 -17.64
CA CYS A 341 20.30 -30.60 -16.43
C CYS A 341 19.78 -31.57 -15.36
N GLN A 342 19.81 -31.13 -14.10
CA GLN A 342 19.26 -31.84 -12.96
C GLN A 342 18.10 -31.04 -12.37
N SER A 343 17.15 -31.72 -11.71
CA SER A 343 16.03 -31.04 -11.06
C SER A 343 15.81 -31.53 -9.64
N TYR A 344 15.52 -30.58 -8.75
CA TYR A 344 15.11 -30.84 -7.37
C TYR A 344 13.68 -30.36 -7.21
N GLN A 345 12.86 -31.16 -6.54
CA GLN A 345 11.43 -30.92 -6.41
C GLN A 345 10.97 -31.23 -4.98
N TRP A 346 10.09 -30.39 -4.45
CA TRP A 346 9.49 -30.49 -3.13
C TRP A 346 7.99 -30.28 -3.26
N THR A 347 7.21 -31.11 -2.56
CA THR A 347 5.75 -31.07 -2.59
C THR A 347 5.22 -31.26 -1.18
N ASP A 348 4.38 -30.32 -0.74
CA ASP A 348 3.61 -30.39 0.50
C ASP A 348 2.12 -30.45 0.13
N GLY A 349 1.57 -31.66 0.12
CA GLY A 349 0.17 -31.90 -0.24
C GLY A 349 -0.83 -31.14 0.66
N PRO A 350 -0.75 -31.29 2.00
CA PRO A 350 -1.65 -30.58 2.92
C PRO A 350 -1.63 -29.05 2.80
N GLN A 351 -0.45 -28.43 2.60
CA GLN A 351 -0.35 -26.98 2.35
C GLN A 351 -0.59 -26.61 0.87
N GLN A 352 -0.72 -27.61 0.01
CA GLN A 352 -0.81 -27.50 -1.44
C GLN A 352 0.33 -26.65 -2.03
N VAL A 353 1.57 -26.96 -1.65
CA VAL A 353 2.76 -26.26 -2.15
C VAL A 353 3.57 -27.18 -3.05
N TYR A 354 3.99 -26.66 -4.19
CA TYR A 354 4.94 -27.32 -5.09
C TYR A 354 6.08 -26.37 -5.42
N LYS A 355 7.31 -26.82 -5.25
CA LYS A 355 8.51 -26.06 -5.62
C LYS A 355 9.48 -26.95 -6.38
N LYS A 356 10.03 -26.42 -7.47
CA LYS A 356 11.06 -27.08 -8.27
C LYS A 356 12.12 -26.07 -8.71
N ILE A 357 13.37 -26.51 -8.69
CA ILE A 357 14.49 -25.82 -9.34
C ILE A 357 15.16 -26.75 -10.33
N VAL A 358 15.70 -26.17 -11.40
CA VAL A 358 16.48 -26.84 -12.43
C VAL A 358 17.88 -26.26 -12.41
N VAL A 359 18.89 -27.12 -12.32
CA VAL A 359 20.30 -26.73 -12.23
C VAL A 359 21.11 -27.36 -13.37
N SER A 360 22.28 -26.79 -13.65
CA SER A 360 23.23 -27.33 -14.62
C SER A 360 23.71 -28.74 -14.26
N GLN A 361 24.28 -29.45 -15.24
CA GLN A 361 24.79 -30.82 -15.06
C GLN A 361 25.81 -30.95 -13.92
N ASP A 362 26.61 -29.90 -13.68
CA ASP A 362 27.61 -29.83 -12.60
C ASP A 362 27.05 -29.31 -11.26
N GLY A 363 25.75 -28.96 -11.21
CA GLY A 363 25.07 -28.47 -10.02
C GLY A 363 25.44 -27.06 -9.58
N LYS A 364 26.18 -26.30 -10.40
CA LYS A 364 26.74 -24.99 -10.00
C LYS A 364 25.90 -23.78 -10.40
N THR A 365 25.02 -23.92 -11.39
CA THR A 365 24.23 -22.82 -11.95
C THR A 365 22.74 -23.16 -11.90
N LEU A 366 21.92 -22.20 -11.45
CA LEU A 366 20.47 -22.31 -11.51
C LEU A 366 20.00 -21.92 -12.91
N LEU A 367 19.31 -22.84 -13.59
CA LEU A 367 18.82 -22.67 -14.96
C LEU A 367 17.35 -22.22 -14.99
N GLY A 368 16.56 -22.57 -13.98
CA GLY A 368 15.14 -22.23 -13.92
C GLY A 368 14.41 -22.85 -12.74
N GLY A 369 13.09 -22.69 -12.69
CA GLY A 369 12.27 -23.28 -11.65
C GLY A 369 10.78 -22.96 -11.75
N VAL A 370 10.00 -23.67 -10.93
CA VAL A 370 8.54 -23.59 -10.83
C VAL A 370 8.15 -23.50 -9.36
N LEU A 371 7.30 -22.54 -8.98
CA LEU A 371 6.76 -22.39 -7.63
C LEU A 371 5.23 -22.26 -7.73
N VAL A 372 4.49 -23.08 -6.99
CA VAL A 372 3.01 -23.07 -6.95
C VAL A 372 2.56 -23.14 -5.50
N GLY A 373 1.61 -22.29 -5.14
CA GLY A 373 1.04 -22.17 -3.80
C GLY A 373 1.85 -21.28 -2.85
N GLU A 374 3.18 -21.31 -2.94
CA GLU A 374 4.08 -20.47 -2.16
C GLU A 374 5.25 -20.03 -3.07
N ALA A 375 5.40 -18.72 -3.29
CA ALA A 375 6.37 -18.14 -4.22
C ALA A 375 7.20 -17.00 -3.59
N SER A 376 7.41 -16.99 -2.27
CA SER A 376 8.26 -16.02 -1.57
C SER A 376 9.71 -16.08 -2.05
N ASP A 377 10.19 -17.29 -2.33
CA ASP A 377 11.56 -17.56 -2.76
C ASP A 377 11.84 -17.10 -4.21
N TYR A 378 10.79 -16.77 -4.99
CA TYR A 378 10.91 -16.40 -6.40
C TYR A 378 11.95 -15.31 -6.65
N ALA A 379 11.92 -14.24 -5.84
CA ALA A 379 12.80 -13.10 -6.06
C ALA A 379 14.27 -13.51 -5.93
N THR A 380 14.62 -14.24 -4.87
CA THR A 380 15.98 -14.74 -4.65
C THR A 380 16.41 -15.71 -5.74
N LEU A 381 15.56 -16.69 -6.09
CA LEU A 381 15.87 -17.68 -7.12
C LEU A 381 16.04 -17.05 -8.50
N LEU A 382 15.19 -16.09 -8.86
CA LEU A 382 15.30 -15.35 -10.11
C LEU A 382 16.65 -14.61 -10.19
N GLN A 383 17.07 -13.94 -9.11
CA GLN A 383 18.37 -13.26 -9.07
C GLN A 383 19.54 -14.23 -9.19
N MET A 384 19.46 -15.38 -8.53
CA MET A 384 20.50 -16.42 -8.62
C MET A 384 20.68 -16.92 -10.06
N MET A 385 19.57 -17.09 -10.79
CA MET A 385 19.58 -17.53 -12.19
C MET A 385 20.07 -16.41 -13.13
N LEU A 386 19.49 -15.21 -13.06
CA LEU A 386 19.82 -14.10 -13.96
C LEU A 386 21.28 -13.65 -13.85
N ASN A 387 21.87 -13.75 -12.66
CA ASN A 387 23.24 -13.31 -12.41
C ASN A 387 24.26 -14.45 -12.35
N GLY A 388 23.86 -15.69 -12.68
CA GLY A 388 24.76 -16.85 -12.65
C GLY A 388 25.44 -17.08 -11.30
N MET A 389 24.71 -16.84 -10.21
CA MET A 389 25.26 -16.92 -8.86
C MET A 389 25.59 -18.37 -8.49
N ALA A 390 26.70 -18.56 -7.77
CA ALA A 390 27.08 -19.88 -7.28
C ALA A 390 26.01 -20.46 -6.34
N LEU A 391 25.61 -21.70 -6.60
CA LEU A 391 24.65 -22.41 -5.76
C LEU A 391 25.30 -22.93 -4.48
N PRO A 392 24.53 -23.05 -3.38
CA PRO A 392 25.01 -23.74 -2.18
C PRO A 392 25.37 -25.20 -2.52
N PRO A 393 26.24 -25.85 -1.73
CA PRO A 393 26.63 -27.26 -1.94
C PRO A 393 25.46 -28.24 -2.03
N ARG A 394 24.30 -27.86 -1.48
CA ARG A 394 23.02 -28.57 -1.56
C ARG A 394 21.95 -27.66 -2.16
N PRO A 395 21.81 -27.60 -3.50
CA PRO A 395 20.85 -26.73 -4.17
C PRO A 395 19.41 -26.94 -3.71
N GLU A 396 19.02 -28.17 -3.35
CA GLU A 396 17.69 -28.51 -2.85
C GLU A 396 17.30 -27.71 -1.60
N SER A 397 18.28 -27.29 -0.78
CA SER A 397 18.03 -26.46 0.40
C SER A 397 17.35 -25.13 0.06
N LEU A 398 17.49 -24.63 -1.18
CA LEU A 398 16.86 -23.40 -1.62
C LEU A 398 15.33 -23.49 -1.63
N ILE A 399 14.76 -24.67 -1.93
CA ILE A 399 13.31 -24.88 -2.05
C ILE A 399 12.67 -25.61 -0.87
N LEU A 400 13.46 -26.21 0.02
CA LEU A 400 12.95 -26.91 1.20
C LEU A 400 12.47 -25.92 2.27
N PRO A 401 11.44 -26.24 3.07
CA PRO A 401 11.04 -25.42 4.20
C PRO A 401 12.20 -25.26 5.18
N ALA A 402 12.33 -24.06 5.76
CA ALA A 402 13.36 -23.81 6.77
C ALA A 402 13.07 -24.69 7.99
N LEU A 403 14.03 -25.51 8.39
CA LEU A 403 14.00 -26.18 9.69
C LEU A 403 14.09 -25.13 10.79
N GLU A 404 13.38 -25.33 11.89
CA GLU A 404 13.47 -24.45 13.07
C GLU A 404 14.94 -24.21 13.46
N GLY A 405 15.37 -22.94 13.47
CA GLY A 405 16.74 -22.55 13.81
C GLY A 405 17.73 -22.50 12.65
N ALA A 406 17.34 -22.78 11.41
CA ALA A 406 18.21 -22.58 10.24
C ALA A 406 18.40 -21.08 9.94
N ALA A 407 19.61 -20.69 9.52
CA ALA A 407 19.93 -19.32 9.12
C ALA A 407 18.99 -18.84 7.98
N PRO A 408 18.58 -17.56 7.95
CA PRO A 408 17.77 -17.03 6.86
C PRO A 408 18.45 -17.25 5.51
N LYS A 409 17.71 -17.71 4.50
CA LYS A 409 18.22 -17.94 3.13
C LYS A 409 18.54 -16.65 2.35
N ALA A 410 18.62 -15.50 3.02
CA ALA A 410 18.71 -14.20 2.38
C ALA A 410 20.15 -13.88 1.93
N LEU A 411 20.32 -13.62 0.64
CA LEU A 411 21.50 -12.94 0.10
C LEU A 411 21.48 -11.46 0.55
N GLY A 412 22.57 -11.01 1.17
CA GLY A 412 22.75 -9.60 1.51
C GLY A 412 22.92 -8.73 0.27
N VAL A 413 22.49 -7.46 0.35
CA VAL A 413 22.53 -6.50 -0.77
C VAL A 413 23.94 -6.24 -1.31
N ALA A 414 24.96 -6.43 -0.47
CA ALA A 414 26.37 -6.37 -0.84
C ALA A 414 26.75 -7.39 -1.94
N ALA A 415 26.11 -8.57 -1.96
CA ALA A 415 26.44 -9.64 -2.91
C ALA A 415 25.74 -9.51 -4.27
N LEU A 416 24.86 -8.52 -4.44
CA LEU A 416 24.16 -8.28 -5.71
C LEU A 416 25.06 -7.47 -6.68
N PRO A 417 25.16 -7.84 -7.97
CA PRO A 417 25.83 -7.00 -8.97
C PRO A 417 25.02 -5.75 -9.31
N ASP A 418 25.64 -4.72 -9.90
CA ASP A 418 24.97 -3.48 -10.30
C ASP A 418 23.83 -3.72 -11.30
N SER A 419 23.96 -4.71 -12.18
CA SER A 419 22.90 -5.09 -13.13
C SER A 419 21.69 -5.75 -12.48
N ALA A 420 21.73 -6.10 -11.19
CA ALA A 420 20.66 -6.84 -10.52
C ALA A 420 19.35 -6.06 -10.50
N PRO A 421 18.25 -6.55 -11.09
CA PRO A 421 16.97 -5.84 -11.07
C PRO A 421 16.36 -5.83 -9.66
N ILE A 422 16.14 -4.64 -9.10
CA ILE A 422 15.58 -4.42 -7.76
C ILE A 422 14.09 -4.10 -7.83
N CYS A 423 13.65 -3.30 -8.81
CA CYS A 423 12.24 -3.01 -9.07
C CYS A 423 11.82 -3.53 -10.44
N SER A 424 11.09 -4.63 -10.50
CA SER A 424 10.61 -5.21 -11.76
C SER A 424 9.56 -4.35 -12.46
N CYS A 425 8.70 -3.64 -11.71
CA CYS A 425 7.64 -2.80 -12.30
C CYS A 425 8.18 -1.65 -13.14
N HIS A 426 9.31 -1.07 -12.73
CA HIS A 426 9.94 0.08 -13.38
C HIS A 426 11.32 -0.25 -13.96
N ASN A 427 11.69 -1.54 -13.94
CA ASN A 427 12.98 -2.06 -14.39
C ASN A 427 14.19 -1.31 -13.82
N VAL A 428 14.16 -1.02 -12.52
CA VAL A 428 15.24 -0.32 -11.81
C VAL A 428 16.21 -1.36 -11.23
N SER A 429 17.48 -1.26 -11.61
CA SER A 429 18.58 -2.10 -11.13
C SER A 429 19.21 -1.58 -9.83
N LYS A 430 20.08 -2.40 -9.22
CA LYS A 430 20.92 -1.97 -8.09
C LYS A 430 21.77 -0.77 -8.52
N GLY A 431 22.38 -0.84 -9.70
CA GLY A 431 23.20 0.20 -10.29
C GLY A 431 22.44 1.50 -10.49
N ASP A 432 21.18 1.46 -10.92
CA ASP A 432 20.34 2.66 -11.06
C ASP A 432 20.08 3.34 -9.71
N ILE A 433 19.84 2.55 -8.66
CA ILE A 433 19.66 3.06 -7.29
C ILE A 433 21.00 3.60 -6.77
N CYS A 434 22.09 2.87 -6.97
CA CYS A 434 23.43 3.29 -6.58
C CYS A 434 23.83 4.59 -7.30
N GLN A 435 23.51 4.72 -8.59
CA GLN A 435 23.76 5.92 -9.38
C GLN A 435 22.88 7.08 -8.95
N ALA A 436 21.60 6.83 -8.61
CA ALA A 436 20.73 7.85 -8.03
C ALA A 436 21.29 8.37 -6.70
N VAL A 437 21.80 7.49 -5.84
CA VAL A 437 22.52 7.85 -4.61
C VAL A 437 23.78 8.66 -4.94
N ASN A 438 24.59 8.21 -5.92
CA ASN A 438 25.77 8.94 -6.38
C ASN A 438 25.44 10.35 -6.90
N ASN A 439 24.24 10.53 -7.46
CA ASN A 439 23.74 11.81 -7.94
C ASN A 439 23.01 12.63 -6.84
N GLY A 440 23.07 12.22 -5.58
CA GLY A 440 22.57 12.97 -4.42
C GLY A 440 21.23 12.52 -3.84
N ALA A 441 20.68 11.38 -4.27
CA ALA A 441 19.44 10.84 -3.69
C ALA A 441 19.71 10.15 -2.33
N GLY A 442 19.66 10.92 -1.24
CA GLY A 442 19.96 10.45 0.11
C GLY A 442 18.81 9.78 0.88
N ASP A 443 17.59 9.79 0.35
CA ASP A 443 16.43 9.21 1.02
C ASP A 443 15.46 8.49 0.07
N MET A 444 14.50 7.76 0.65
CA MET A 444 13.52 6.98 -0.11
C MET A 444 12.57 7.85 -0.96
N ALA A 445 12.32 9.11 -0.59
CA ALA A 445 11.48 9.99 -1.39
C ALA A 445 12.23 10.44 -2.65
N ALA A 446 13.49 10.82 -2.51
CA ALA A 446 14.39 11.12 -3.62
C ALA A 446 14.58 9.91 -4.54
N ILE A 447 14.82 8.71 -3.99
CA ILE A 447 14.94 7.48 -4.80
C ILE A 447 13.65 7.19 -5.57
N LYS A 448 12.48 7.31 -4.93
CA LYS A 448 11.18 7.13 -5.60
C LYS A 448 10.96 8.15 -6.71
N SER A 449 11.34 9.41 -6.48
CA SER A 449 11.22 10.48 -7.48
C SER A 449 12.14 10.25 -8.67
N CYS A 450 13.42 9.93 -8.42
CA CYS A 450 14.44 9.84 -9.46
C CYS A 450 14.37 8.54 -10.26
N THR A 451 14.05 7.42 -9.62
CA THR A 451 14.10 6.08 -10.25
C THR A 451 12.73 5.49 -10.52
N ARG A 452 11.65 6.05 -9.93
CA ARG A 452 10.32 5.42 -9.83
C ARG A 452 10.32 4.07 -9.08
N ALA A 453 11.44 3.58 -8.55
CA ALA A 453 11.45 2.35 -7.77
C ALA A 453 10.46 2.45 -6.60
N ALA A 454 9.76 1.34 -6.30
CA ALA A 454 8.77 1.25 -5.23
C ALA A 454 7.49 2.12 -5.39
N THR A 455 7.23 2.73 -6.55
CA THR A 455 5.99 3.49 -6.82
C THR A 455 4.90 2.70 -7.57
N GLY A 456 5.26 1.57 -8.20
CA GLY A 456 4.32 0.69 -8.92
C GLY A 456 3.56 -0.26 -7.97
N CYS A 457 3.99 -1.52 -7.88
CA CYS A 457 3.37 -2.49 -6.96
C CYS A 457 3.83 -2.37 -5.49
N GLY A 458 4.87 -1.56 -5.23
CA GLY A 458 5.46 -1.37 -3.89
C GLY A 458 6.24 -2.57 -3.32
N GLY A 459 6.24 -3.72 -3.99
CA GLY A 459 6.85 -4.98 -3.49
C GLY A 459 8.35 -4.90 -3.18
N CYS A 460 9.09 -4.06 -3.91
CA CYS A 460 10.54 -3.88 -3.74
C CYS A 460 10.95 -2.83 -2.69
N SER A 461 10.00 -2.13 -2.04
CA SER A 461 10.31 -0.96 -1.19
C SER A 461 11.37 -1.21 -0.12
N ALA A 462 11.37 -2.40 0.50
CA ALA A 462 12.33 -2.77 1.53
C ALA A 462 13.73 -3.00 0.93
N LEU A 463 13.81 -3.68 -0.22
CA LEU A 463 15.08 -3.97 -0.90
C LEU A 463 15.68 -2.70 -1.51
N VAL A 464 14.86 -1.81 -2.06
CA VAL A 464 15.28 -0.47 -2.53
C VAL A 464 15.93 0.33 -1.40
N LYS A 465 15.30 0.33 -0.22
CA LYS A 465 15.85 1.01 0.96
C LYS A 465 17.20 0.41 1.37
N GLN A 466 17.32 -0.91 1.40
CA GLN A 466 18.58 -1.58 1.75
C GLN A 466 19.70 -1.32 0.73
N VAL A 467 19.41 -1.24 -0.57
CA VAL A 467 20.38 -0.86 -1.63
C VAL A 467 20.83 0.59 -1.46
N MET A 468 19.88 1.50 -1.23
CA MET A 468 20.19 2.91 -0.99
C MET A 468 21.10 3.08 0.24
N GLU A 469 20.75 2.45 1.36
CA GLU A 469 21.54 2.50 2.60
C GLU A 469 22.93 1.87 2.42
N TYR A 470 23.03 0.77 1.68
CA TYR A 470 24.30 0.13 1.34
C TYR A 470 25.21 1.07 0.52
N GLN A 471 24.68 1.69 -0.55
CA GLN A 471 25.47 2.59 -1.39
C GLN A 471 25.92 3.85 -0.63
N LEU A 472 25.04 4.44 0.18
CA LEU A 472 25.39 5.59 1.02
C LEU A 472 26.57 5.24 1.95
N ALA A 473 26.53 4.07 2.59
CA ALA A 473 27.62 3.59 3.42
C ALA A 473 28.95 3.39 2.65
N GLU A 474 28.92 2.88 1.41
CA GLU A 474 30.12 2.73 0.57
C GLU A 474 30.78 4.06 0.19
N GLN A 475 29.99 5.12 0.06
CA GLN A 475 30.53 6.46 -0.23
C GLN A 475 31.20 7.14 0.99
N GLY A 476 31.26 6.45 2.13
CA GLY A 476 31.64 7.08 3.39
C GLY A 476 30.64 8.16 3.82
N VAL A 477 29.47 8.23 3.18
CA VAL A 477 28.35 9.02 3.67
C VAL A 477 27.80 8.24 4.83
N GLU A 478 28.17 8.68 6.04
CA GLU A 478 27.52 8.22 7.25
C GLU A 478 26.01 8.38 7.02
N VAL A 479 25.28 7.27 6.97
CA VAL A 479 23.82 7.29 6.92
C VAL A 479 23.39 7.90 8.23
N LYS A 480 23.24 9.22 8.21
CA LYS A 480 22.81 10.03 9.34
C LYS A 480 21.54 9.39 9.86
N LYS A 481 21.63 8.81 11.06
CA LYS A 481 20.45 8.26 11.75
C LYS A 481 19.61 9.37 12.39
N ASP A 482 19.97 10.62 12.12
CA ASP A 482 19.26 11.84 12.45
C ASP A 482 17.75 11.66 12.26
N VAL A 483 16.99 11.99 13.29
CA VAL A 483 15.53 11.94 13.24
C VAL A 483 14.98 12.95 12.23
N CYS A 484 15.57 14.15 12.17
CA CYS A 484 15.24 15.23 11.25
C CYS A 484 16.26 16.37 11.40
N GLU A 485 16.08 17.49 10.67
CA GLU A 485 16.94 18.69 10.75
C GLU A 485 17.06 19.29 12.17
N HIS A 486 16.07 19.05 13.04
CA HIS A 486 16.07 19.52 14.44
C HIS A 486 16.91 18.67 15.38
N PHE A 487 17.18 17.39 15.06
CA PHE A 487 17.89 16.46 15.94
C PHE A 487 18.86 15.56 15.15
N PRO A 488 20.18 15.77 15.29
CA PRO A 488 21.20 14.94 14.65
C PRO A 488 21.45 13.63 15.43
N TRP A 489 20.38 12.96 15.82
CA TRP A 489 20.39 11.76 16.66
C TRP A 489 19.33 10.78 16.18
N SER A 490 19.60 9.50 16.32
CA SER A 490 18.61 8.43 16.17
C SER A 490 17.58 8.45 17.29
N ARG A 491 16.44 7.78 17.08
CA ARG A 491 15.43 7.59 18.14
C ARG A 491 16.04 6.94 19.38
N GLN A 492 16.89 5.92 19.20
CA GLN A 492 17.51 5.19 20.30
C GLN A 492 18.45 6.10 21.11
N GLU A 493 19.25 6.94 20.44
CA GLU A 493 20.10 7.92 21.11
C GLU A 493 19.28 8.97 21.86
N ILE A 494 18.19 9.47 21.26
CA ILE A 494 17.25 10.38 21.96
C ILE A 494 16.68 9.71 23.23
N TYR A 495 16.29 8.44 23.16
CA TYR A 495 15.83 7.70 24.34
C TYR A 495 16.90 7.66 25.43
N HIS A 496 18.15 7.33 25.08
CA HIS A 496 19.27 7.33 26.02
C HIS A 496 19.53 8.72 26.61
N LEU A 497 19.57 9.77 25.79
CA LEU A 497 19.76 11.15 26.23
C LEU A 497 18.69 11.58 27.23
N VAL A 498 17.43 11.26 26.95
CA VAL A 498 16.30 11.55 27.84
C VAL A 498 16.45 10.85 29.18
N ARG A 499 16.82 9.57 29.17
CA ARG A 499 16.94 8.75 30.38
C ARG A 499 18.15 9.11 31.23
N VAL A 500 19.33 9.20 30.63
CA VAL A 500 20.60 9.48 31.33
C VAL A 500 20.60 10.88 31.93
N ASN A 501 20.05 11.87 31.21
CA ASN A 501 20.06 13.26 31.65
C ASN A 501 18.77 13.69 32.37
N HIS A 502 17.87 12.74 32.67
CA HIS A 502 16.58 13.01 33.33
C HIS A 502 15.80 14.16 32.67
N ILE A 503 15.63 14.11 31.35
CA ILE A 503 14.92 15.16 30.61
C ILE A 503 13.42 14.90 30.66
N HIS A 504 12.65 15.87 31.15
CA HIS A 504 11.19 15.77 31.29
C HIS A 504 10.41 16.55 30.24
N THR A 505 11.04 17.42 29.46
CA THR A 505 10.33 18.31 28.52
C THR A 505 11.04 18.40 27.18
N PHE A 506 10.29 18.69 26.11
CA PHE A 506 10.86 18.92 24.79
C PHE A 506 11.83 20.10 24.78
N GLU A 507 11.50 21.18 25.50
CA GLU A 507 12.34 22.37 25.61
C GLU A 507 13.74 22.04 26.18
N GLN A 508 13.80 21.22 27.23
CA GLN A 508 15.06 20.74 27.80
C GLN A 508 15.86 19.88 26.81
N LEU A 509 15.20 19.06 26.00
CA LEU A 509 15.85 18.20 25.02
C LEU A 509 16.38 19.02 23.84
N ILE A 510 15.53 19.84 23.22
CA ILE A 510 15.88 20.59 22.01
C ILE A 510 16.91 21.68 22.30
N SER A 511 16.85 22.36 23.44
CA SER A 511 17.84 23.38 23.81
C SER A 511 19.25 22.81 24.07
N ARG A 512 19.35 21.54 24.46
CA ARG A 512 20.64 20.89 24.77
C ARG A 512 21.20 20.06 23.62
N TYR A 513 20.33 19.42 22.84
CA TYR A 513 20.71 18.37 21.89
C TYR A 513 20.10 18.55 20.50
N GLY A 514 19.39 19.64 20.25
CA GLY A 514 18.75 19.93 18.96
C GLY A 514 18.74 21.43 18.64
N GLN A 515 17.88 21.82 17.70
CA GLN A 515 17.71 23.21 17.27
C GLN A 515 16.31 23.45 16.70
N GLY A 516 15.90 24.72 16.62
CA GLY A 516 14.60 25.14 16.08
C GLY A 516 13.44 24.89 17.06
N HIS A 517 12.24 24.73 16.50
CA HIS A 517 10.99 24.50 17.23
C HIS A 517 10.40 23.11 16.99
N GLY A 518 11.00 22.30 16.12
CA GLY A 518 10.62 20.92 15.83
C GLY A 518 9.57 20.79 14.72
N CYS A 519 9.37 19.57 14.22
CA CYS A 519 8.44 19.26 13.12
C CYS A 519 7.52 18.07 13.42
N ASP A 520 6.77 17.64 12.40
CA ASP A 520 5.89 16.46 12.42
C ASP A 520 6.59 15.12 12.64
N VAL A 521 7.93 15.10 12.54
CA VAL A 521 8.74 13.91 12.77
C VAL A 521 9.23 13.84 14.21
N CYS A 522 9.94 14.86 14.70
CA CYS A 522 10.58 14.81 16.02
C CYS A 522 9.62 15.06 17.18
N LYS A 523 8.60 15.92 17.02
CA LYS A 523 7.68 16.21 18.14
C LYS A 523 6.91 14.98 18.62
N PRO A 524 6.21 14.23 17.75
CA PRO A 524 5.51 13.02 18.18
C PRO A 524 6.47 11.92 18.65
N LEU A 525 7.68 11.86 18.09
CA LEU A 525 8.72 10.92 18.53
C LEU A 525 9.15 11.23 19.97
N VAL A 526 9.50 12.49 20.27
CA VAL A 526 9.92 12.90 21.61
C VAL A 526 8.76 12.78 22.60
N ALA A 527 7.52 13.12 22.20
CA ALA A 527 6.34 12.85 23.01
C ALA A 527 6.24 11.37 23.42
N SER A 528 6.41 10.46 22.45
CA SER A 528 6.41 9.02 22.71
C SER A 528 7.54 8.61 23.64
N VAL A 529 8.75 9.14 23.47
CA VAL A 529 9.90 8.84 24.34
C VAL A 529 9.63 9.33 25.76
N LEU A 530 9.26 10.60 25.95
CA LEU A 530 8.95 11.17 27.27
C LEU A 530 7.83 10.39 27.98
N ALA A 531 6.78 10.03 27.25
CA ALA A 531 5.69 9.24 27.83
C ALA A 531 6.12 7.81 28.19
N SER A 532 7.02 7.20 27.42
CA SER A 532 7.54 5.85 27.73
C SER A 532 8.54 5.87 28.90
N CYS A 533 9.23 6.99 29.12
CA CYS A 533 10.18 7.15 30.21
C CYS A 533 9.50 7.54 31.54
N TRP A 534 8.51 8.44 31.48
CA TRP A 534 7.99 9.15 32.66
C TRP A 534 6.46 9.05 32.84
N ASN A 535 5.74 8.62 31.81
CA ASN A 535 4.29 8.42 31.81
C ASN A 535 3.47 9.63 32.33
N GLU A 536 3.95 10.85 32.04
CA GLU A 536 3.25 12.06 32.43
C GLU A 536 2.01 12.32 31.55
N TYR A 537 1.02 13.01 32.10
CA TYR A 537 -0.19 13.38 31.38
C TYR A 537 0.10 14.22 30.12
N LEU A 538 -0.39 13.75 28.97
CA LEU A 538 -0.04 14.25 27.63
C LEU A 538 -0.47 15.69 27.35
N LEU A 539 -1.53 16.21 28.01
CA LEU A 539 -2.00 17.58 27.81
C LEU A 539 -1.50 18.56 28.88
N LYS A 540 -0.46 18.21 29.66
CA LYS A 540 0.28 19.23 30.42
C LYS A 540 0.83 20.28 29.44
N PRO A 541 0.94 21.56 29.83
CA PRO A 541 1.43 22.62 28.93
C PRO A 541 2.77 22.30 28.24
N ALA A 542 3.68 21.60 28.91
CA ALA A 542 4.97 21.21 28.36
C ALA A 542 4.91 20.06 27.32
N HIS A 543 3.83 19.27 27.31
CA HIS A 543 3.67 18.08 26.47
C HIS A 543 2.65 18.29 25.34
N LEU A 544 1.66 19.16 25.56
CA LEU A 544 0.59 19.46 24.61
C LEU A 544 1.12 19.83 23.21
N PRO A 545 2.14 20.70 23.05
CA PRO A 545 2.64 21.11 21.73
C PRO A 545 3.28 19.98 20.93
N LEU A 546 3.51 18.82 21.53
CA LEU A 546 4.14 17.66 20.89
C LEU A 546 3.12 16.65 20.35
N GLN A 547 1.87 16.76 20.78
CA GLN A 547 0.85 15.76 20.49
C GLN A 547 0.28 15.97 19.10
N ASP A 548 0.36 14.93 18.27
CA ASP A 548 -0.42 14.88 17.04
C ASP A 548 -1.93 14.89 17.36
N THR A 549 -2.76 15.25 16.37
CA THR A 549 -4.21 15.45 16.54
C THR A 549 -4.89 14.31 17.32
N ASN A 550 -4.55 13.05 17.05
CA ASN A 550 -5.18 11.92 17.74
C ASN A 550 -4.86 11.86 19.23
N ASP A 551 -3.61 12.10 19.62
CA ASP A 551 -3.18 12.10 21.01
C ASP A 551 -3.57 13.40 21.72
N ARG A 552 -3.67 14.52 20.99
CA ARG A 552 -4.14 15.82 21.51
C ARG A 552 -5.59 15.77 21.99
N TYR A 553 -6.43 14.98 21.32
CA TYR A 553 -7.87 14.88 21.63
C TYR A 553 -8.29 13.52 22.17
N PHE A 554 -7.33 12.63 22.43
CA PHE A 554 -7.58 11.28 22.94
C PHE A 554 -8.68 10.53 22.17
N ALA A 555 -8.68 10.67 20.84
CA ALA A 555 -9.67 10.09 19.92
C ALA A 555 -9.10 10.04 18.48
N ASN A 556 -9.50 9.06 17.64
CA ASN A 556 -9.02 9.07 16.25
C ASN A 556 -9.87 10.01 15.40
N ILE A 557 -9.22 10.96 14.73
CA ILE A 557 -9.86 11.79 13.71
C ILE A 557 -10.29 10.96 12.50
N GLN A 558 -11.44 11.31 11.92
CA GLN A 558 -12.03 10.75 10.72
C GLN A 558 -11.89 11.73 9.54
N LYS A 559 -12.18 11.28 8.31
CA LYS A 559 -11.98 12.08 7.08
C LYS A 559 -12.75 13.40 7.05
N ASP A 560 -13.89 13.45 7.73
CA ASP A 560 -14.77 14.63 7.85
C ASP A 560 -14.39 15.54 9.03
N GLY A 561 -13.35 15.17 9.80
CA GLY A 561 -12.96 15.89 11.01
C GLY A 561 -13.72 15.49 12.28
N SER A 562 -14.64 14.53 12.21
CA SER A 562 -15.22 13.91 13.41
C SER A 562 -14.25 12.93 14.07
N TYR A 563 -14.64 12.35 15.20
CA TYR A 563 -13.81 11.46 16.01
C TYR A 563 -14.47 10.11 16.28
N SER A 564 -13.63 9.10 16.52
CA SER A 564 -14.05 7.82 17.08
C SER A 564 -13.71 7.73 18.57
N VAL A 565 -14.66 7.18 19.33
CA VAL A 565 -14.58 6.89 20.75
C VAL A 565 -14.62 5.37 20.93
N VAL A 566 -13.66 4.84 21.68
CA VAL A 566 -13.54 3.40 21.92
C VAL A 566 -13.31 3.18 23.42
N PRO A 567 -14.36 2.85 24.20
CA PRO A 567 -14.20 2.50 25.59
C PRO A 567 -13.37 1.21 25.73
N ARG A 568 -12.66 1.08 26.85
CA ARG A 568 -11.92 -0.13 27.18
C ARG A 568 -12.90 -1.23 27.59
N MET A 569 -12.75 -2.40 26.97
CA MET A 569 -13.45 -3.64 27.31
C MET A 569 -12.38 -4.72 27.47
N ALA A 570 -11.87 -4.88 28.70
CA ALA A 570 -10.73 -5.76 28.94
C ALA A 570 -11.09 -7.21 28.60
N ALA A 571 -10.23 -7.89 27.84
CA ALA A 571 -10.50 -9.24 27.31
C ALA A 571 -11.82 -9.39 26.50
N GLY A 572 -12.43 -8.27 26.08
CA GLY A 572 -13.74 -8.26 25.44
C GLY A 572 -14.94 -8.37 26.38
N GLU A 573 -14.74 -8.28 27.70
CA GLU A 573 -15.84 -8.35 28.68
C GLU A 573 -16.61 -7.03 28.78
N VAL A 574 -17.93 -7.14 28.92
CA VAL A 574 -18.84 -6.01 29.17
C VAL A 574 -20.05 -6.49 29.97
N THR A 575 -20.46 -5.70 30.96
CA THR A 575 -21.68 -6.00 31.73
C THR A 575 -22.93 -5.66 30.91
N PRO A 576 -24.10 -6.26 31.23
CA PRO A 576 -25.36 -5.88 30.59
C PRO A 576 -25.66 -4.37 30.70
N ASP A 577 -25.46 -3.77 31.88
CA ASP A 577 -25.66 -2.33 32.08
C ASP A 577 -24.67 -1.49 31.28
N GLY A 578 -23.40 -1.90 31.20
CA GLY A 578 -22.40 -1.25 30.37
C GLY A 578 -22.75 -1.30 28.88
N LEU A 579 -23.27 -2.43 28.40
CA LEU A 579 -23.72 -2.57 27.02
C LEU A 579 -24.93 -1.68 26.72
N ILE A 580 -25.89 -1.59 27.66
CA ILE A 580 -27.03 -0.68 27.57
C ILE A 580 -26.54 0.79 27.53
N ALA A 581 -25.61 1.15 28.41
CA ALA A 581 -25.05 2.51 28.46
C ALA A 581 -24.38 2.89 27.13
N ILE A 582 -23.54 2.03 26.55
CA ILE A 582 -22.95 2.24 25.22
C ILE A 582 -24.04 2.47 24.17
N GLY A 583 -25.09 1.63 24.15
CA GLY A 583 -26.20 1.78 23.21
C GLY A 583 -26.97 3.10 23.36
N GLN A 584 -27.21 3.53 24.60
CA GLN A 584 -27.88 4.80 24.89
C GLN A 584 -27.03 6.01 24.46
N ILE A 585 -25.72 5.98 24.74
CA ILE A 585 -24.77 7.02 24.33
C ILE A 585 -24.71 7.08 22.80
N ALA A 586 -24.52 5.94 22.14
CA ALA A 586 -24.50 5.86 20.68
C ALA A 586 -25.77 6.46 20.05
N LYS A 587 -26.94 6.15 20.60
CA LYS A 587 -28.22 6.70 20.13
C LYS A 587 -28.32 8.22 20.37
N ARG A 588 -27.95 8.70 21.55
CA ARG A 588 -28.03 10.13 21.94
C ARG A 588 -27.18 11.02 21.06
N TYR A 589 -25.94 10.60 20.78
CA TYR A 589 -25.00 11.38 19.99
C TYR A 589 -25.02 11.00 18.50
N GLN A 590 -25.92 10.09 18.10
CA GLN A 590 -26.04 9.46 16.78
C GLN A 590 -24.68 9.00 16.23
N LEU A 591 -24.05 8.07 16.95
CA LEU A 591 -22.74 7.51 16.61
C LEU A 591 -22.91 6.18 15.87
N TYR A 592 -22.20 6.04 14.75
CA TYR A 592 -22.10 4.76 14.05
C TYR A 592 -21.37 3.77 14.96
N SER A 593 -21.91 2.56 15.13
CA SER A 593 -21.40 1.59 16.10
C SER A 593 -20.93 0.31 15.41
N LYS A 594 -19.70 -0.13 15.70
CA LYS A 594 -19.11 -1.32 15.08
C LYS A 594 -18.30 -2.15 16.07
N VAL A 595 -18.58 -3.46 16.10
CA VAL A 595 -17.75 -4.43 16.82
C VAL A 595 -16.46 -4.68 16.04
N THR A 596 -15.32 -4.62 16.72
CA THR A 596 -13.99 -4.77 16.13
C THR A 596 -13.41 -6.16 16.37
N GLY A 597 -12.43 -6.54 15.53
CA GLY A 597 -11.66 -7.77 15.73
C GLY A 597 -10.79 -7.80 17.00
N GLY A 598 -10.72 -6.70 17.76
CA GLY A 598 -10.09 -6.61 19.07
C GLY A 598 -11.06 -6.80 20.23
N GLN A 599 -12.28 -7.28 19.97
CA GLN A 599 -13.36 -7.47 20.95
C GLN A 599 -13.80 -6.17 21.64
N ARG A 600 -13.95 -5.10 20.85
CA ARG A 600 -14.40 -3.79 21.34
C ARG A 600 -15.52 -3.22 20.49
N ILE A 601 -16.23 -2.24 21.02
CA ILE A 601 -17.23 -1.45 20.29
C ILE A 601 -16.63 -0.09 19.98
N ASP A 602 -16.49 0.21 18.69
CA ASP A 602 -16.08 1.54 18.22
C ASP A 602 -17.31 2.38 17.92
N LEU A 603 -17.32 3.61 18.44
CA LEU A 603 -18.36 4.63 18.22
C LEU A 603 -17.79 5.75 17.36
N PHE A 604 -18.33 5.97 16.15
CA PHE A 604 -17.80 6.94 15.19
C PHE A 604 -18.73 8.13 14.98
N GLY A 605 -18.14 9.28 14.64
CA GLY A 605 -18.86 10.49 14.25
C GLY A 605 -19.00 11.52 15.35
N ALA A 606 -18.31 11.37 16.49
CA ALA A 606 -18.37 12.33 17.58
C ALA A 606 -17.71 13.66 17.15
N ARG A 607 -18.36 14.79 17.38
CA ARG A 607 -17.73 16.11 17.20
C ARG A 607 -16.78 16.41 18.35
N LEU A 608 -15.86 17.35 18.14
CA LEU A 608 -14.82 17.67 19.12
C LEU A 608 -15.42 18.06 20.49
N GLU A 609 -16.42 18.95 20.48
CA GLU A 609 -17.06 19.45 21.69
C GLU A 609 -17.96 18.42 22.39
N GLN A 610 -18.30 17.33 21.72
CA GLN A 610 -19.08 16.25 22.30
C GLN A 610 -18.21 15.27 23.09
N LEU A 611 -16.90 15.18 22.80
CA LEU A 611 -16.03 14.18 23.40
C LEU A 611 -16.06 14.21 24.94
N PRO A 612 -15.96 15.37 25.63
CA PRO A 612 -16.02 15.36 27.09
C PRO A 612 -17.35 14.88 27.68
N ALA A 613 -18.47 15.21 27.03
CA ALA A 613 -19.79 14.76 27.49
C ALA A 613 -19.96 13.25 27.30
N ILE A 614 -19.57 12.72 26.13
CA ILE A 614 -19.57 11.28 25.83
C ILE A 614 -18.70 10.53 26.84
N TRP A 615 -17.48 11.01 27.09
CA TRP A 615 -16.56 10.35 28.02
C TRP A 615 -17.00 10.44 29.48
N ARG A 616 -17.77 11.48 29.86
CA ARG A 616 -18.36 11.54 31.19
C ARG A 616 -19.40 10.45 31.39
N GLU A 617 -20.33 10.30 30.44
CA GLU A 617 -21.34 9.24 30.48
C GLU A 617 -20.70 7.84 30.44
N LEU A 618 -19.63 7.65 29.68
CA LEU A 618 -18.87 6.40 29.67
C LEU A 618 -18.17 6.14 31.01
N ALA A 619 -17.54 7.15 31.61
CA ALA A 619 -16.88 7.03 32.91
C ALA A 619 -17.88 6.73 34.04
N ASP A 620 -19.05 7.38 34.03
CA ASP A 620 -20.15 7.12 34.97
C ASP A 620 -20.67 5.67 34.83
N ALA A 621 -20.60 5.10 33.63
CA ALA A 621 -20.90 3.68 33.36
C ALA A 621 -19.72 2.72 33.64
N GLY A 622 -18.60 3.22 34.18
CA GLY A 622 -17.43 2.43 34.59
C GLY A 622 -16.39 2.16 33.49
N PHE A 623 -16.48 2.82 32.33
CA PHE A 623 -15.51 2.64 31.25
C PHE A 623 -14.30 3.57 31.37
N GLU A 624 -13.12 3.02 31.05
CA GLU A 624 -11.89 3.78 30.84
C GLU A 624 -11.60 3.99 29.35
N THR A 625 -10.61 4.83 29.04
CA THR A 625 -10.12 4.97 27.66
C THR A 625 -9.49 3.70 27.13
N GLY A 626 -9.94 3.28 25.94
CA GLY A 626 -9.37 2.16 25.21
C GLY A 626 -8.03 2.47 24.54
N HIS A 627 -7.59 3.73 24.53
CA HIS A 627 -6.38 4.21 23.85
C HIS A 627 -6.32 3.81 22.36
N ALA A 628 -7.49 3.67 21.72
CA ALA A 628 -7.59 3.33 20.30
C ALA A 628 -7.07 4.45 19.38
N TYR A 629 -6.58 5.56 19.90
CA TYR A 629 -5.96 6.66 19.16
C TYR A 629 -4.43 6.63 19.18
N GLY A 630 -3.84 6.16 20.28
CA GLY A 630 -2.41 6.25 20.53
C GLY A 630 -1.55 5.17 19.89
N LYS A 631 -0.23 5.38 19.84
CA LYS A 631 0.76 4.30 19.69
C LYS A 631 1.04 3.67 21.05
N SER A 632 0.10 2.82 21.47
CA SER A 632 0.07 2.18 22.79
C SER A 632 -0.47 0.76 22.70
N LEU A 633 -0.63 0.07 23.84
CA LEU A 633 -1.44 -1.14 23.92
C LEU A 633 -2.87 -0.84 23.47
N ARG A 634 -3.31 -1.55 22.41
CA ARG A 634 -4.65 -1.37 21.82
C ARG A 634 -5.69 -2.34 22.34
N THR A 635 -5.33 -3.59 22.55
CA THR A 635 -6.26 -4.66 22.97
C THR A 635 -5.47 -5.88 23.42
N VAL A 636 -6.03 -6.61 24.37
CA VAL A 636 -5.67 -8.00 24.66
C VAL A 636 -6.87 -8.87 24.30
N LYS A 637 -6.85 -9.50 23.13
CA LYS A 637 -7.92 -10.39 22.68
C LYS A 637 -7.90 -11.69 23.47
N SER A 638 -9.04 -12.22 23.86
CA SER A 638 -9.11 -13.49 24.59
C SER A 638 -10.19 -14.42 24.05
N CYS A 639 -10.01 -15.73 24.22
CA CYS A 639 -11.13 -16.65 24.14
C CYS A 639 -11.74 -16.83 25.55
N VAL A 640 -12.89 -17.49 25.63
CA VAL A 640 -13.65 -17.66 26.88
C VAL A 640 -12.99 -18.63 27.89
N GLY A 641 -11.79 -19.14 27.61
CA GLY A 641 -10.96 -19.92 28.52
C GLY A 641 -11.60 -21.24 29.01
N SER A 642 -10.99 -21.83 30.05
CA SER A 642 -11.50 -23.01 30.75
C SER A 642 -12.81 -22.75 31.51
N THR A 643 -13.17 -21.48 31.73
CA THR A 643 -14.41 -21.07 32.40
C THR A 643 -15.65 -21.50 31.61
N TRP A 644 -15.61 -21.41 30.27
CA TRP A 644 -16.79 -21.70 29.43
C TRP A 644 -16.50 -22.65 28.25
N CYS A 645 -15.27 -22.67 27.73
CA CYS A 645 -14.95 -23.52 26.59
C CYS A 645 -14.62 -24.93 27.06
N ARG A 646 -15.29 -25.95 26.51
CA ARG A 646 -15.01 -27.36 26.78
C ARG A 646 -13.58 -27.82 26.46
N TYR A 647 -12.84 -27.04 25.67
CA TYR A 647 -11.43 -27.29 25.31
C TYR A 647 -10.45 -26.38 26.05
N GLY A 648 -10.95 -25.43 26.86
CA GLY A 648 -10.10 -24.53 27.60
C GLY A 648 -9.29 -25.28 28.64
N VAL A 649 -7.97 -25.11 28.58
CA VAL A 649 -7.00 -25.72 29.50
C VAL A 649 -6.79 -24.81 30.71
N GLN A 650 -6.69 -23.49 30.48
CA GLN A 650 -6.51 -22.49 31.53
C GLN A 650 -7.43 -21.28 31.32
N ASP A 651 -7.49 -20.42 32.35
CA ASP A 651 -8.28 -19.19 32.35
C ASP A 651 -7.59 -18.10 31.51
N SER A 652 -7.81 -18.13 30.20
CA SER A 652 -7.30 -17.11 29.29
C SER A 652 -7.98 -15.76 29.46
N THR A 653 -9.21 -15.72 29.97
CA THR A 653 -9.96 -14.47 30.15
C THR A 653 -9.36 -13.69 31.32
N GLY A 654 -9.18 -14.33 32.47
CA GLY A 654 -8.53 -13.72 33.64
C GLY A 654 -7.11 -13.22 33.35
N LEU A 655 -6.29 -14.03 32.67
CA LEU A 655 -4.95 -13.60 32.28
C LEU A 655 -4.98 -12.43 31.28
N ALA A 656 -5.88 -12.44 30.29
CA ALA A 656 -6.01 -11.33 29.35
C ALA A 656 -6.42 -10.03 30.05
N VAL A 657 -7.36 -10.08 31.00
CA VAL A 657 -7.75 -8.94 31.83
C VAL A 657 -6.54 -8.40 32.61
N ARG A 658 -5.76 -9.27 33.25
CA ARG A 658 -4.55 -8.88 33.99
C ARG A 658 -3.51 -8.22 33.08
N LEU A 659 -3.21 -8.79 31.92
CA LEU A 659 -2.26 -8.20 30.96
C LEU A 659 -2.78 -6.85 30.45
N GLU A 660 -4.07 -6.74 30.15
CA GLU A 660 -4.65 -5.50 29.65
C GLU A 660 -4.62 -4.37 30.68
N HIS A 661 -4.88 -4.68 31.95
CA HIS A 661 -4.79 -3.71 33.05
C HIS A 661 -3.36 -3.38 33.45
N ARG A 662 -2.41 -4.31 33.28
CA ARG A 662 -0.99 -4.03 33.53
C ARG A 662 -0.45 -3.07 32.47
N TYR A 663 -0.67 -3.35 31.20
CA TYR A 663 -0.02 -2.59 30.10
C TYR A 663 -0.89 -1.46 29.54
N LYS A 664 -2.02 -1.12 30.18
CA LYS A 664 -2.82 0.06 29.77
C LYS A 664 -2.00 1.34 29.92
N GLY A 665 -2.15 2.24 28.95
CA GLY A 665 -1.38 3.49 28.92
C GLY A 665 0.05 3.37 28.40
N LEU A 666 0.64 2.16 28.30
CA LEU A 666 2.01 1.98 27.82
C LEU A 666 2.17 2.57 26.40
N ARG A 667 2.97 3.63 26.29
CA ARG A 667 3.37 4.23 25.02
C ARG A 667 4.57 3.49 24.45
N ALA A 668 4.61 3.38 23.13
CA ALA A 668 5.61 2.60 22.43
C ALA A 668 5.89 3.17 21.03
N PRO A 669 7.02 2.82 20.39
CA PRO A 669 7.34 3.27 19.03
C PRO A 669 6.19 3.03 18.03
N HIS A 670 5.43 1.95 18.23
CA HIS A 670 4.20 1.70 17.49
C HIS A 670 3.12 1.06 18.38
N LYS A 671 1.88 0.97 17.87
CA LYS A 671 0.75 0.28 18.53
C LYS A 671 1.06 -1.20 18.77
N ILE A 672 0.70 -1.70 19.96
CA ILE A 672 0.89 -3.08 20.40
C ILE A 672 -0.47 -3.76 20.53
N LYS A 673 -0.56 -5.00 20.08
CA LYS A 673 -1.71 -5.88 20.30
C LYS A 673 -1.23 -7.15 20.99
N MET A 674 -2.05 -7.68 21.88
CA MET A 674 -1.80 -8.97 22.52
C MET A 674 -2.99 -9.89 22.34
N ALA A 675 -2.80 -11.19 22.53
CA ALA A 675 -3.92 -12.08 22.78
C ALA A 675 -3.54 -13.27 23.66
N VAL A 676 -4.54 -13.81 24.36
CA VAL A 676 -4.42 -14.97 25.23
C VAL A 676 -5.42 -16.03 24.79
N SER A 677 -4.93 -17.22 24.45
CA SER A 677 -5.76 -18.37 24.11
C SER A 677 -5.67 -19.43 25.20
N GLY A 678 -6.83 -19.90 25.67
CA GLY A 678 -6.91 -20.94 26.70
C GLY A 678 -6.58 -22.35 26.20
N CYS A 679 -6.28 -22.54 24.92
CA CYS A 679 -5.79 -23.81 24.35
C CYS A 679 -5.14 -23.60 22.97
N THR A 680 -4.54 -24.65 22.43
CA THR A 680 -3.86 -24.66 21.12
C THR A 680 -4.78 -24.46 19.91
N ARG A 681 -6.11 -24.51 20.08
CA ARG A 681 -7.06 -24.12 19.03
C ARG A 681 -7.08 -22.62 18.74
N GLU A 682 -6.47 -21.83 19.62
CA GLU A 682 -6.02 -20.49 19.31
C GLU A 682 -7.13 -19.50 18.88
N CYS A 683 -8.36 -19.63 19.40
CA CYS A 683 -9.48 -18.78 18.99
C CYS A 683 -9.24 -17.26 19.20
N ALA A 684 -8.22 -16.86 19.97
CA ALA A 684 -7.84 -15.47 20.17
C ALA A 684 -6.87 -14.91 19.09
N GLU A 685 -6.37 -15.73 18.16
CA GLU A 685 -5.36 -15.33 17.15
C GLU A 685 -4.06 -14.77 17.80
N ALA A 686 -3.63 -15.36 18.92
CA ALA A 686 -2.41 -15.06 19.67
C ALA A 686 -1.15 -15.00 18.80
N GLN A 687 -0.94 -15.93 17.87
CA GLN A 687 0.24 -15.94 17.00
C GLN A 687 0.21 -14.79 15.99
N GLY A 688 -0.95 -14.17 15.73
CA GLY A 688 -1.06 -13.00 14.88
C GLY A 688 -0.78 -11.66 15.59
N LYS A 689 -0.46 -11.67 16.89
CA LYS A 689 -0.29 -10.45 17.70
C LYS A 689 1.18 -10.18 18.03
N ASP A 690 1.47 -8.95 18.46
CA ASP A 690 2.82 -8.55 18.85
C ASP A 690 3.29 -9.36 20.09
N ILE A 691 2.35 -9.72 20.99
CA ILE A 691 2.54 -10.71 22.07
C ILE A 691 1.38 -11.71 22.06
N GLY A 692 1.69 -12.99 21.86
CA GLY A 692 0.73 -14.08 21.92
C GLY A 692 0.97 -14.96 23.13
N VAL A 693 -0.10 -15.39 23.80
CA VAL A 693 -0.01 -16.31 24.93
C VAL A 693 -0.96 -17.47 24.69
N ILE A 694 -0.48 -18.71 24.80
CA ILE A 694 -1.29 -19.92 24.58
C ILE A 694 -1.11 -20.87 25.76
N ALA A 695 -2.21 -21.30 26.36
CA ALA A 695 -2.19 -22.21 27.50
C ALA A 695 -1.68 -23.61 27.13
N THR A 696 -0.91 -24.20 28.03
CA THR A 696 -0.56 -25.62 28.07
C THR A 696 -1.07 -26.26 29.37
N ASP A 697 -0.91 -27.57 29.51
CA ASP A 697 -1.21 -28.28 30.76
C ASP A 697 -0.22 -27.95 31.90
N LYS A 698 0.95 -27.38 31.55
CA LYS A 698 2.03 -27.06 32.50
C LYS A 698 2.18 -25.56 32.79
N GLY A 699 1.63 -24.69 31.95
CA GLY A 699 1.79 -23.25 32.08
C GLY A 699 1.36 -22.51 30.81
N TRP A 700 2.16 -21.53 30.39
CA TRP A 700 1.86 -20.67 29.24
C TRP A 700 3.02 -20.64 28.24
N ASN A 701 2.69 -20.87 26.97
CA ASN A 701 3.61 -20.60 25.87
C ASN A 701 3.52 -19.12 25.48
N LEU A 702 4.65 -18.45 25.49
CA LEU A 702 4.81 -17.07 25.06
C LEU A 702 5.29 -17.02 23.62
N TYR A 703 4.56 -16.32 22.76
CA TYR A 703 4.89 -16.03 21.37
C TYR A 703 5.12 -14.54 21.20
N VAL A 704 6.09 -14.13 20.39
CA VAL A 704 6.49 -12.72 20.26
C VAL A 704 6.65 -12.27 18.82
N CYS A 705 6.48 -10.97 18.58
CA CYS A 705 6.80 -10.30 17.32
C CYS A 705 5.93 -10.73 16.11
N GLY A 706 4.68 -11.15 16.34
CA GLY A 706 3.70 -11.36 15.26
C GLY A 706 3.11 -10.05 14.72
N ASN A 707 2.43 -10.11 13.57
CA ASN A 707 1.84 -8.94 12.94
C ASN A 707 0.56 -9.27 12.14
N GLY A 708 -0.61 -8.87 12.65
CA GLY A 708 -1.87 -8.85 11.87
C GLY A 708 -2.06 -7.56 11.07
N GLY A 709 -1.06 -7.14 10.28
CA GLY A 709 -1.04 -5.89 9.50
C GLY A 709 -0.85 -6.09 7.99
N MET A 710 -0.35 -5.07 7.27
CA MET A 710 -0.14 -5.11 5.81
C MET A 710 0.75 -6.27 5.34
N LYS A 711 1.70 -6.69 6.19
CA LYS A 711 2.53 -7.88 5.99
C LYS A 711 2.24 -8.85 7.14
N PRO A 712 1.27 -9.76 6.97
CA PRO A 712 0.95 -10.76 7.98
C PRO A 712 2.19 -11.59 8.35
N ARG A 713 2.42 -11.81 9.65
CA ARG A 713 3.52 -12.62 10.17
C ARG A 713 3.06 -13.32 11.44
N HIS A 714 3.30 -14.63 11.55
CA HIS A 714 3.11 -15.33 12.81
C HIS A 714 4.25 -15.01 13.78
N ALA A 715 3.90 -14.85 15.05
CA ALA A 715 4.81 -14.68 16.17
C ALA A 715 5.63 -15.95 16.39
N ASP A 716 6.88 -15.81 16.82
CA ASP A 716 7.77 -16.93 17.11
C ASP A 716 7.53 -17.41 18.53
N LEU A 717 7.54 -18.73 18.73
CA LEU A 717 7.54 -19.32 20.06
C LEU A 717 8.77 -18.86 20.82
N PHE A 718 8.59 -18.05 21.86
CA PHE A 718 9.68 -17.43 22.60
C PHE A 718 10.14 -18.29 23.77
N ALA A 719 9.17 -18.78 24.57
CA ALA A 719 9.39 -19.69 25.69
C ALA A 719 8.12 -20.51 25.94
N SER A 720 8.28 -21.70 26.53
CA SER A 720 7.18 -22.65 26.76
C SER A 720 6.96 -22.92 28.24
N ASP A 721 5.74 -23.34 28.59
CA ASP A 721 5.36 -23.81 29.92
C ASP A 721 5.73 -22.85 31.07
N LEU A 722 5.63 -21.54 30.82
CA LEU A 722 5.93 -20.52 31.82
C LEU A 722 4.84 -20.45 32.89
N ASP A 723 5.25 -20.28 34.15
CA ASP A 723 4.34 -19.77 35.18
C ASP A 723 3.99 -18.29 34.91
N GLU A 724 2.90 -17.82 35.49
CA GLU A 724 2.37 -16.48 35.22
C GLU A 724 3.31 -15.35 35.65
N ALA A 725 4.06 -15.53 36.75
CA ALA A 725 5.00 -14.51 37.22
C ALA A 725 6.20 -14.38 36.27
N THR A 726 6.75 -15.51 35.84
CA THR A 726 7.83 -15.56 34.84
C THR A 726 7.35 -15.03 33.49
N LEU A 727 6.14 -15.38 33.04
CA LEU A 727 5.53 -14.86 31.81
C LEU A 727 5.48 -13.33 31.80
N ILE A 728 4.95 -12.73 32.86
CA ILE A 728 4.81 -11.26 32.96
C ILE A 728 6.19 -10.60 33.00
N ARG A 729 7.15 -11.16 33.74
CA ARG A 729 8.53 -10.66 33.78
C ARG A 729 9.17 -10.67 32.39
N SER A 730 8.98 -11.73 31.61
CA SER A 730 9.47 -11.82 30.23
C SER A 730 8.82 -10.79 29.32
N ILE A 731 7.51 -10.54 29.46
CA ILE A 731 6.80 -9.52 28.67
C ILE A 731 7.27 -8.12 29.04
N ASP A 732 7.42 -7.81 30.33
CA ASP A 732 7.92 -6.51 30.82
C ASP A 732 9.27 -6.18 30.19
N ARG A 733 10.23 -7.09 30.33
CA ARG A 733 11.58 -6.96 29.77
C ARG A 733 11.56 -6.78 28.26
N LEU A 734 10.80 -7.60 27.54
CA LEU A 734 10.72 -7.53 26.08
C LEU A 734 10.14 -6.18 25.62
N LEU A 735 9.04 -5.73 26.22
CA LEU A 735 8.40 -4.47 25.83
C LEU A 735 9.30 -3.27 26.13
N MET A 736 9.96 -3.24 27.29
CA MET A 736 10.89 -2.15 27.60
C MET A 736 12.14 -2.17 26.72
N PHE A 737 12.66 -3.36 26.40
CA PHE A 737 13.79 -3.49 25.47
C PHE A 737 13.40 -3.03 24.05
N TYR A 738 12.21 -3.39 23.57
CA TYR A 738 11.64 -2.88 22.32
C TYR A 738 11.48 -1.36 22.34
N ILE A 739 10.90 -0.79 23.40
CA ILE A 739 10.72 0.66 23.54
C ILE A 739 12.07 1.39 23.51
N ARG A 740 13.10 0.81 24.14
CA ARG A 740 14.44 1.37 24.21
C ARG A 740 15.17 1.35 22.86
N THR A 741 15.05 0.26 22.09
CA THR A 741 15.93 -0.01 20.95
C THR A 741 15.28 0.13 19.57
N ALA A 742 13.95 0.07 19.47
CA ALA A 742 13.29 0.17 18.18
C ALA A 742 13.33 1.58 17.58
N ASP A 743 13.25 1.64 16.26
CA ASP A 743 13.22 2.88 15.50
C ASP A 743 11.80 3.49 15.45
N ARG A 744 11.70 4.71 14.93
CA ARG A 744 10.45 5.48 14.80
C ARG A 744 9.39 4.69 14.03
N LEU A 745 8.20 4.55 14.62
CA LEU A 745 7.05 3.86 14.02
C LEU A 745 7.32 2.41 13.59
N GLN A 746 8.37 1.78 14.11
CA GLN A 746 8.73 0.40 13.79
C GLN A 746 7.86 -0.60 14.55
N ARG A 747 7.29 -1.61 13.86
CA ARG A 747 6.57 -2.72 14.50
C ARG A 747 7.54 -3.69 15.17
N THR A 748 7.10 -4.40 16.22
CA THR A 748 7.91 -5.42 16.90
C THR A 748 8.43 -6.49 15.94
N SER A 749 7.62 -6.92 14.97
CA SER A 749 8.04 -7.86 13.92
C SER A 749 9.25 -7.35 13.13
N THR A 750 9.17 -6.15 12.58
CA THR A 750 10.24 -5.55 11.78
C THR A 750 11.45 -5.17 12.62
N TRP A 751 11.22 -4.80 13.88
CA TRP A 751 12.30 -4.58 14.83
C TRP A 751 13.11 -5.85 15.07
N MET A 752 12.43 -6.97 15.38
CA MET A 752 13.10 -8.25 15.57
C MET A 752 13.82 -8.74 14.33
N ASP A 753 13.20 -8.61 13.14
CA ASP A 753 13.81 -9.01 11.86
C ASP A 753 15.12 -8.23 11.58
N ASN A 754 15.23 -7.01 12.10
CA ASN A 754 16.40 -6.15 11.93
C ASN A 754 17.45 -6.31 13.06
N LEU A 755 17.14 -7.04 14.13
CA LEU A 755 18.11 -7.32 15.19
C LEU A 755 19.10 -8.39 14.72
N GLU A 756 20.39 -8.12 14.90
CA GLU A 756 21.44 -9.11 14.70
C GLU A 756 21.20 -10.30 15.64
N GLY A 757 21.11 -11.51 15.10
CA GLY A 757 20.73 -12.72 15.84
C GLY A 757 19.22 -12.89 16.11
N GLY A 758 18.37 -11.93 15.71
CA GLY A 758 16.91 -12.03 15.72
C GLY A 758 16.31 -12.50 17.05
N VAL A 759 15.41 -13.48 16.99
CA VAL A 759 14.74 -14.03 18.18
C VAL A 759 15.72 -14.71 19.14
N ALA A 760 16.83 -15.28 18.66
CA ALA A 760 17.81 -15.95 19.50
C ALA A 760 18.54 -14.93 20.39
N TYR A 761 18.95 -13.81 19.81
CA TYR A 761 19.53 -12.70 20.59
C TYR A 761 18.51 -12.13 21.59
N LEU A 762 17.24 -11.97 21.18
CA LEU A 762 16.19 -11.54 22.12
C LEU A 762 16.03 -12.48 23.31
N ARG A 763 16.13 -13.81 23.12
CA ARG A 763 16.08 -14.76 24.24
C ARG A 763 17.26 -14.56 25.20
N GLN A 764 18.47 -14.37 24.69
CA GLN A 764 19.64 -14.11 25.51
C GLN A 764 19.46 -12.85 26.37
N VAL A 765 18.98 -11.76 25.78
CA VAL A 765 18.79 -10.49 26.51
C VAL A 765 17.63 -10.57 27.50
N VAL A 766 16.47 -11.09 27.08
CA VAL A 766 15.22 -11.02 27.87
C VAL A 766 15.13 -12.15 28.90
N LEU A 767 15.47 -13.38 28.52
CA LEU A 767 15.32 -14.57 29.37
C LEU A 767 16.59 -14.85 30.18
N GLU A 768 17.76 -14.78 29.55
CA GLU A 768 19.04 -15.10 30.18
C GLU A 768 19.73 -13.87 30.80
N ASP A 769 19.19 -12.68 30.58
CA ASP A 769 19.73 -11.41 31.06
C ASP A 769 21.22 -11.21 30.71
N SER A 770 21.59 -11.56 29.48
CA SER A 770 22.99 -11.54 29.01
C SER A 770 23.66 -10.16 29.08
N LEU A 771 22.86 -9.09 29.15
CA LEU A 771 23.33 -7.70 29.29
C LEU A 771 23.30 -7.18 30.75
N GLY A 772 22.71 -7.94 31.69
CA GLY A 772 22.57 -7.53 33.10
C GLY A 772 21.64 -6.33 33.31
N ILE A 773 20.63 -6.15 32.46
CA ILE A 773 19.68 -5.02 32.48
C ILE A 773 18.25 -5.45 32.83
N GLY A 774 18.00 -6.73 33.09
CA GLY A 774 16.66 -7.26 33.32
C GLY A 774 15.91 -6.57 34.46
N GLU A 775 16.59 -6.35 35.60
CA GLU A 775 16.00 -5.65 36.74
C GLU A 775 15.67 -4.18 36.41
N GLU A 776 16.53 -3.49 35.68
CA GLU A 776 16.30 -2.10 35.25
C GLU A 776 15.04 -2.01 34.36
N LEU A 777 14.90 -2.92 33.39
CA LEU A 777 13.74 -2.98 32.51
C LEU A 777 12.44 -3.27 33.29
N GLU A 778 12.50 -4.15 34.30
CA GLU A 778 11.36 -4.43 35.17
C GLU A 778 10.94 -3.21 36.02
N GLN A 779 11.92 -2.52 36.62
CA GLN A 779 11.66 -1.30 37.39
C GLN A 779 11.07 -0.18 36.53
N GLU A 780 11.49 -0.08 35.27
CA GLU A 780 10.92 0.86 34.32
C GLU A 780 9.47 0.56 34.00
N MET A 781 9.16 -0.70 33.71
CA MET A 781 7.77 -1.10 33.49
C MET A 781 6.93 -0.87 34.74
N ALA A 782 7.44 -1.23 35.93
CA ALA A 782 6.75 -1.00 37.20
C ALA A 782 6.40 0.48 37.41
N ARG A 783 7.33 1.40 37.12
CA ARG A 783 7.06 2.84 37.19
C ARG A 783 5.91 3.26 36.27
N ILE A 784 5.85 2.75 35.04
CA ILE A 784 4.77 3.06 34.10
C ILE A 784 3.43 2.53 34.62
N VAL A 785 3.41 1.30 35.12
CA VAL A 785 2.21 0.67 35.72
C VAL A 785 1.72 1.48 36.92
N ASP A 786 2.61 1.82 37.84
CA ASP A 786 2.28 2.52 39.10
C ASP A 786 1.84 3.97 38.89
N SER A 787 2.31 4.61 37.82
CA SER A 787 1.97 6.00 37.47
C SER A 787 0.78 6.14 36.53
N TYR A 788 0.14 5.01 36.14
CA TYR A 788 -0.97 5.05 35.21
C TYR A 788 -2.11 5.95 35.69
N GLN A 789 -2.59 6.79 34.77
CA GLN A 789 -3.81 7.57 34.93
C GLN A 789 -4.61 7.50 33.64
N CYS A 790 -5.94 7.36 33.76
CA CYS A 790 -6.82 7.44 32.58
C CYS A 790 -6.84 8.88 32.07
N GLU A 791 -6.42 9.11 30.83
CA GLU A 791 -6.28 10.47 30.31
C GLU A 791 -7.61 11.22 30.28
N TRP A 792 -8.72 10.52 29.97
CA TRP A 792 -10.05 11.10 30.02
C TRP A 792 -10.51 11.44 31.44
N GLN A 793 -10.31 10.57 32.43
CA GLN A 793 -10.63 10.91 33.83
C GLN A 793 -9.85 12.15 34.29
N THR A 794 -8.55 12.18 34.00
CA THR A 794 -7.67 13.31 34.28
C THR A 794 -8.10 14.59 33.54
N THR A 795 -8.65 14.48 32.33
CA THR A 795 -9.23 15.60 31.56
C THR A 795 -10.53 16.11 32.19
N LEU A 796 -11.45 15.20 32.52
CA LEU A 796 -12.80 15.54 32.99
C LEU A 796 -12.78 16.24 34.35
N ASN A 797 -11.78 15.95 35.17
CA ASN A 797 -11.59 16.51 36.51
C ASN A 797 -11.00 17.92 36.54
N ASP A 798 -10.63 18.52 35.39
CA ASP A 798 -10.01 19.84 35.30
C ASP A 798 -10.71 20.72 34.25
N PRO A 799 -11.45 21.77 34.68
CA PRO A 799 -12.14 22.68 33.78
C PRO A 799 -11.25 23.37 32.74
N GLN A 800 -9.98 23.64 33.06
CA GLN A 800 -9.05 24.28 32.11
C GLN A 800 -8.71 23.35 30.95
N ARG A 801 -8.65 22.03 31.20
CA ARG A 801 -8.39 21.02 30.16
C ARG A 801 -9.59 20.84 29.23
N LEU A 802 -10.80 20.97 29.77
CA LEU A 802 -12.03 20.91 28.98
C LEU A 802 -12.10 22.04 27.93
N ALA A 803 -11.48 23.19 28.18
CA ALA A 803 -11.43 24.29 27.23
C ALA A 803 -10.71 23.92 25.91
N LEU A 804 -9.82 22.91 25.92
CA LEU A 804 -9.13 22.42 24.72
C LEU A 804 -10.06 21.68 23.75
N PHE A 805 -11.22 21.21 24.21
CA PHE A 805 -12.17 20.41 23.44
C PHE A 805 -13.30 21.25 22.85
N ARG A 806 -13.14 22.57 22.76
CA ARG A 806 -14.11 23.43 22.07
C ARG A 806 -13.79 23.49 20.58
N SER A 807 -14.83 23.47 19.75
CA SER A 807 -14.68 23.67 18.30
C SER A 807 -14.29 25.12 17.97
N PHE A 808 -14.88 26.09 18.67
CA PHE A 808 -14.54 27.51 18.52
C PHE A 808 -14.35 28.19 19.87
N VAL A 809 -13.40 29.11 19.95
CA VAL A 809 -13.11 29.89 21.17
C VAL A 809 -14.19 30.94 21.46
N ASN A 810 -14.89 31.41 20.44
CA ASN A 810 -15.83 32.53 20.49
C ASN A 810 -17.26 32.19 20.01
N SER A 811 -17.59 30.91 19.85
CA SER A 811 -18.92 30.46 19.44
C SER A 811 -19.22 29.07 20.00
N ASP A 812 -20.47 28.88 20.44
CA ASP A 812 -21.01 27.58 20.85
C ASP A 812 -21.73 26.85 19.69
N GLN A 813 -21.72 27.43 18.49
CA GLN A 813 -22.30 26.77 17.31
C GLN A 813 -21.50 25.51 16.95
N PRO A 814 -22.17 24.38 16.69
CA PRO A 814 -21.51 23.17 16.19
C PRO A 814 -20.80 23.40 14.85
N ASP A 815 -19.87 22.52 14.52
CA ASP A 815 -19.26 22.48 13.19
C ASP A 815 -20.27 21.97 12.15
N GLU A 816 -20.68 22.86 11.25
CA GLU A 816 -21.68 22.62 10.19
C GLU A 816 -21.20 21.64 9.11
N ALA A 817 -19.89 21.36 9.07
CA ALA A 817 -19.29 20.41 8.14
C ALA A 817 -19.68 18.95 8.42
N VAL A 818 -20.05 18.62 9.67
CA VAL A 818 -20.32 17.25 10.09
C VAL A 818 -21.80 16.92 9.90
N GLN A 819 -22.16 16.51 8.68
CA GLN A 819 -23.53 16.13 8.30
C GLN A 819 -23.70 14.61 8.24
N ARG A 820 -24.94 14.13 8.45
CA ARG A 820 -25.26 12.70 8.56
C ARG A 820 -26.51 12.32 7.77
N HIS A 821 -26.52 11.12 7.21
CA HIS A 821 -27.70 10.42 6.68
C HIS A 821 -27.85 9.05 7.37
N GLU A 822 -28.99 8.39 7.19
CA GLU A 822 -29.19 7.03 7.69
C GLU A 822 -28.87 6.00 6.60
N LEU A 823 -28.01 5.03 6.89
CA LEU A 823 -27.76 3.88 6.03
C LEU A 823 -27.74 2.59 6.86
N ARG A 824 -28.55 1.60 6.47
CA ARG A 824 -28.70 0.32 7.18
C ARG A 824 -29.09 0.50 8.66
N GLY A 825 -29.96 1.45 8.96
CA GLY A 825 -30.43 1.70 10.34
C GLY A 825 -29.37 2.33 11.25
N GLN A 826 -28.27 2.84 10.70
CA GLN A 826 -27.23 3.54 11.45
C GLN A 826 -26.93 4.93 10.86
N PRO A 827 -26.55 5.90 11.70
CA PRO A 827 -26.09 7.19 11.22
C PRO A 827 -24.77 7.00 10.46
N GLN A 828 -24.68 7.54 9.27
CA GLN A 828 -23.46 7.59 8.45
C GLN A 828 -23.22 9.03 8.02
N LEU A 829 -21.97 9.39 7.84
CA LEU A 829 -21.60 10.73 7.39
C LEU A 829 -22.02 10.95 5.93
N LEU A 830 -22.60 12.12 5.68
CA LEU A 830 -22.92 12.61 4.36
C LEU A 830 -21.65 13.21 3.74
N GLN A 831 -21.25 12.76 2.55
CA GLN A 831 -20.17 13.39 1.81
C GLN A 831 -20.73 14.61 1.06
N THR A 832 -20.44 15.80 1.56
CA THR A 832 -20.83 17.05 0.89
C THR A 832 -19.61 17.64 0.19
N GLU A 833 -19.68 17.85 -1.13
CA GLU A 833 -18.55 18.33 -1.94
C GLU A 833 -18.23 19.82 -1.73
N THR A 834 -19.22 20.62 -1.27
CA THR A 834 -19.08 22.05 -1.03
C THR A 834 -19.86 22.49 0.21
N LEU A 835 -19.17 23.19 1.13
CA LEU A 835 -19.78 23.84 2.29
C LEU A 835 -19.82 25.36 2.07
N PRO A 836 -20.86 26.07 2.55
CA PRO A 836 -20.88 27.52 2.53
C PRO A 836 -19.72 28.07 3.36
N GLU A 837 -18.98 29.06 2.83
CA GLU A 837 -17.80 29.60 3.52
C GLU A 837 -18.14 30.58 4.67
N GLY A 838 -19.42 30.91 4.86
CA GLY A 838 -19.90 31.92 5.81
C GLY A 838 -19.56 33.36 5.40
N GLU A 839 -20.43 34.29 5.78
CA GLU A 839 -20.23 35.72 5.57
C GLU A 839 -19.16 36.31 6.51
N LEU A 840 -18.35 37.23 5.97
CA LEU A 840 -17.37 38.00 6.75
C LEU A 840 -18.05 39.19 7.46
N PRO A 841 -17.49 39.68 8.56
CA PRO A 841 -18.05 40.84 9.25
C PRO A 841 -17.89 42.10 8.39
N SER A 842 -18.89 42.98 8.44
CA SER A 842 -18.86 44.27 7.73
C SER A 842 -17.80 45.24 8.27
N ARG A 843 -17.33 45.04 9.50
CA ARG A 843 -16.26 45.83 10.11
C ARG A 843 -14.89 45.31 9.64
N PRO A 844 -13.90 46.21 9.43
CA PRO A 844 -12.58 45.82 8.96
C PRO A 844 -11.78 44.98 9.97
N TRP A 845 -12.09 45.11 11.26
CA TRP A 845 -11.47 44.35 12.35
C TRP A 845 -12.53 43.88 13.34
N GLN A 846 -12.40 42.65 13.82
CA GLN A 846 -13.23 42.05 14.86
C GLN A 846 -12.35 41.54 16.01
N ALA A 847 -12.72 41.86 17.26
CA ALA A 847 -12.14 41.21 18.42
C ALA A 847 -12.67 39.78 18.51
N VAL A 848 -11.78 38.80 18.52
CA VAL A 848 -12.14 37.38 18.45
C VAL A 848 -12.09 36.71 19.82
N CYS A 849 -10.97 36.84 20.55
CA CYS A 849 -10.81 36.27 21.89
C CYS A 849 -9.68 36.97 22.67
N ASP A 850 -9.54 36.62 23.96
CA ASP A 850 -8.35 36.98 24.74
C ASP A 850 -7.14 36.12 24.29
N LEU A 851 -5.92 36.65 24.41
CA LEU A 851 -4.69 35.97 23.96
C LEU A 851 -4.48 34.61 24.64
N ASP A 852 -4.77 34.53 25.94
CA ASP A 852 -4.58 33.31 26.73
C ASP A 852 -5.64 32.24 26.46
N ALA A 853 -6.67 32.57 25.69
CA ALA A 853 -7.62 31.59 25.19
C ALA A 853 -7.05 30.76 24.02
N ILE A 854 -5.96 31.22 23.38
CA ILE A 854 -5.21 30.45 22.38
C ILE A 854 -4.08 29.71 23.11
N PRO A 855 -4.09 28.36 23.11
CA PRO A 855 -3.04 27.61 23.79
C PRO A 855 -1.66 27.91 23.17
N ALA A 856 -0.66 28.13 24.03
CA ALA A 856 0.70 28.38 23.58
C ALA A 856 1.24 27.22 22.73
N GLN A 857 1.92 27.54 21.62
CA GLN A 857 2.49 26.57 20.67
C GLN A 857 1.45 25.61 20.07
N ALA A 858 0.19 26.04 19.96
CA ALA A 858 -0.88 25.27 19.34
C ALA A 858 -1.94 26.19 18.70
N GLY A 859 -2.95 25.56 18.07
CA GLY A 859 -4.08 26.24 17.44
C GLY A 859 -5.42 26.05 18.15
N ILE A 860 -6.38 26.92 17.85
CA ILE A 860 -7.80 26.80 18.26
C ILE A 860 -8.70 27.37 17.16
N GLY A 861 -9.87 26.76 16.96
CA GLY A 861 -10.85 27.28 15.99
C GLY A 861 -11.49 28.57 16.51
N ALA A 862 -11.90 29.45 15.61
CA ALA A 862 -12.68 30.65 15.91
C ALA A 862 -13.60 31.01 14.73
N ARG A 863 -14.52 31.95 14.96
CA ARG A 863 -15.35 32.55 13.91
C ARG A 863 -15.01 34.02 13.68
N LEU A 864 -14.90 34.40 12.42
CA LEU A 864 -14.77 35.77 11.91
C LEU A 864 -16.05 36.09 11.11
N GLY A 865 -17.00 36.79 11.71
CA GLY A 865 -18.39 36.77 11.24
C GLY A 865 -18.95 35.35 11.35
N GLU A 866 -19.43 34.79 10.24
CA GLU A 866 -19.86 33.39 10.16
C GLU A 866 -18.74 32.45 9.68
N ARG A 867 -17.66 33.00 9.11
CA ARG A 867 -16.54 32.24 8.57
C ARG A 867 -15.70 31.57 9.64
N GLN A 868 -15.36 30.30 9.43
CA GLN A 868 -14.48 29.55 10.32
C GLN A 868 -13.00 29.81 10.03
N ILE A 869 -12.27 30.24 11.05
CA ILE A 869 -10.81 30.48 10.99
C ILE A 869 -10.10 29.66 12.06
N ALA A 870 -8.82 29.41 11.86
CA ALA A 870 -7.91 28.79 12.82
C ALA A 870 -6.95 29.86 13.34
N LEU A 871 -6.91 30.03 14.66
CA LEU A 871 -5.94 30.88 15.35
C LEU A 871 -4.79 30.04 15.87
N PHE A 872 -3.55 30.47 15.67
CA PHE A 872 -2.34 29.78 16.13
C PHE A 872 -1.47 30.71 16.95
N ARG A 873 -1.01 30.27 18.12
CA ARG A 873 -0.02 31.01 18.93
C ARG A 873 1.32 30.29 18.82
N PHE A 874 2.31 30.93 18.22
CA PHE A 874 3.65 30.37 17.99
C PHE A 874 4.71 31.39 18.38
N GLY A 875 5.51 31.06 19.41
CA GLY A 875 6.34 32.06 20.10
C GLY A 875 5.48 33.21 20.65
N ASP A 876 5.91 34.44 20.39
CA ASP A 876 5.21 35.68 20.81
C ASP A 876 4.19 36.19 19.77
N ARG A 877 3.93 35.43 18.71
CA ARG A 877 3.06 35.84 17.59
C ARG A 877 1.78 35.02 17.54
N VAL A 878 0.74 35.65 17.01
CA VAL A 878 -0.54 35.01 16.68
C VAL A 878 -0.77 35.08 15.18
N TYR A 879 -1.18 33.96 14.61
CA TYR A 879 -1.48 33.80 13.18
C TYR A 879 -2.94 33.38 13.02
N ALA A 880 -3.54 33.73 11.89
CA ALA A 880 -4.91 33.33 11.56
C ALA A 880 -4.96 32.83 10.11
N LEU A 881 -5.46 31.61 9.92
CA LEU A 881 -5.71 30.99 8.61
C LEU A 881 -7.17 30.56 8.52
N ASP A 882 -7.66 30.17 7.34
CA ASP A 882 -8.91 29.40 7.25
C ASP A 882 -8.79 28.11 8.06
N ASN A 883 -9.86 27.68 8.72
CA ASN A 883 -9.84 26.44 9.51
C ASN A 883 -9.91 25.17 8.64
N ARG A 884 -9.94 25.30 7.30
CA ARG A 884 -10.17 24.20 6.37
C ARG A 884 -8.91 23.36 6.17
N GLU A 885 -9.06 22.03 6.18
CA GLU A 885 -8.02 21.12 5.74
C GLU A 885 -7.85 21.21 4.21
N PRO A 886 -6.63 21.45 3.70
CA PRO A 886 -6.39 21.43 2.26
C PRO A 886 -6.76 20.09 1.63
N GLY A 887 -7.44 20.11 0.47
CA GLY A 887 -7.89 18.89 -0.20
C GLY A 887 -9.03 18.15 0.51
N SER A 888 -9.70 18.78 1.48
CA SER A 888 -10.90 18.26 2.13
C SER A 888 -11.94 19.37 2.39
N ALA A 889 -13.16 18.97 2.74
CA ALA A 889 -14.20 19.85 3.26
C ALA A 889 -14.14 19.99 4.80
N ALA A 890 -13.26 19.24 5.48
CA ALA A 890 -13.18 19.23 6.94
C ALA A 890 -12.57 20.52 7.51
N ASN A 891 -13.18 21.09 8.55
CA ASN A 891 -12.71 22.29 9.24
C ASN A 891 -11.85 21.95 10.46
N VAL A 892 -10.63 21.46 10.21
CA VAL A 892 -9.76 20.94 11.27
C VAL A 892 -8.38 21.58 11.36
N LEU A 893 -8.02 22.57 10.55
CA LEU A 893 -6.63 23.06 10.50
C LEU A 893 -6.13 23.59 11.87
N SER A 894 -7.00 24.20 12.68
CA SER A 894 -6.72 24.61 14.06
C SER A 894 -6.20 23.49 14.98
N ARG A 895 -6.47 22.24 14.60
CA ARG A 895 -6.13 21.01 15.31
C ARG A 895 -4.76 20.46 14.89
N GLY A 896 -4.10 21.13 13.94
CA GLY A 896 -2.79 20.77 13.41
C GLY A 896 -1.67 20.95 14.44
N LEU A 897 -0.55 20.30 14.15
CA LEU A 897 0.67 20.39 14.94
C LEU A 897 1.49 21.58 14.45
N LEU A 898 1.92 22.46 15.36
CA LEU A 898 2.81 23.57 14.98
C LEU A 898 4.26 23.12 14.95
N GLY A 899 5.09 23.76 14.15
CA GLY A 899 6.51 23.50 14.04
C GLY A 899 7.21 24.51 13.16
N ASP A 900 8.41 24.18 12.72
CA ASP A 900 9.14 24.94 11.72
C ASP A 900 9.79 24.04 10.66
N VAL A 901 10.03 24.61 9.49
CA VAL A 901 10.81 24.00 8.39
C VAL A 901 11.85 25.02 7.96
N GLY A 902 13.13 24.74 8.17
CA GLY A 902 14.19 25.72 7.92
C GLY A 902 14.00 27.04 8.67
N GLY A 903 13.39 26.99 9.88
CA GLY A 903 13.05 28.17 10.68
C GLY A 903 11.76 28.88 10.29
N GLU A 904 11.10 28.50 9.19
CA GLU A 904 9.80 29.06 8.79
C GLU A 904 8.66 28.43 9.64
N PRO A 905 7.87 29.22 10.38
CA PRO A 905 6.77 28.68 11.19
C PRO A 905 5.66 28.06 10.34
N VAL A 906 5.30 26.81 10.67
CA VAL A 906 4.28 26.04 9.94
C VAL A 906 3.25 25.43 10.86
N VAL A 907 2.06 25.18 10.30
CA VAL A 907 1.10 24.19 10.81
C VAL A 907 1.15 22.96 9.91
N ILE A 908 1.25 21.79 10.52
CA ILE A 908 1.09 20.50 9.85
C ILE A 908 -0.37 20.09 9.93
N SER A 909 -1.01 19.94 8.77
CA SER A 909 -2.44 19.69 8.66
C SER A 909 -2.83 18.33 9.27
N PRO A 910 -3.94 18.24 10.03
CA PRO A 910 -4.33 17.01 10.72
C PRO A 910 -4.48 15.76 9.85
N LEU A 911 -5.15 15.86 8.69
CA LEU A 911 -5.57 14.69 7.91
C LEU A 911 -4.48 14.23 6.95
N TYR A 912 -3.86 15.16 6.23
CA TYR A 912 -2.92 14.84 5.15
C TYR A 912 -1.47 15.21 5.45
N LYS A 913 -1.19 15.74 6.66
CA LYS A 913 0.16 16.11 7.11
C LYS A 913 0.88 17.09 6.17
N GLN A 914 0.13 17.98 5.53
CA GLN A 914 0.70 19.04 4.68
C GLN A 914 1.32 20.12 5.56
N ARG A 915 2.50 20.61 5.19
CA ARG A 915 3.22 21.68 5.91
C ARG A 915 2.83 23.04 5.32
N ILE A 916 2.07 23.81 6.08
CA ILE A 916 1.50 25.10 5.64
C ILE A 916 2.14 26.22 6.45
N ARG A 917 2.73 27.20 5.78
CA ARG A 917 3.31 28.39 6.41
C ARG A 917 2.24 29.19 7.14
N LEU A 918 2.47 29.49 8.41
CA LEU A 918 1.52 30.24 9.24
C LEU A 918 1.32 31.67 8.77
N ARG A 919 2.34 32.27 8.14
CA ARG A 919 2.33 33.70 7.74
C ARG A 919 1.38 34.01 6.59
N ASP A 920 1.21 33.07 5.66
CA ASP A 920 0.54 33.30 4.38
C ASP A 920 -0.34 32.14 3.90
N GLY A 921 -0.32 30.98 4.57
CA GLY A 921 -1.17 29.84 4.20
C GLY A 921 -0.71 29.05 2.98
N TRP A 922 0.53 29.27 2.51
CA TRP A 922 1.11 28.50 1.41
C TRP A 922 1.80 27.22 1.91
N PRO A 923 1.82 26.14 1.11
CA PRO A 923 2.67 24.99 1.35
C PRO A 923 4.16 25.36 1.30
N CYS A 924 4.99 24.68 2.08
CA CYS A 924 6.45 24.83 1.97
C CYS A 924 7.01 24.35 0.62
N ASP A 925 6.40 23.30 0.05
CA ASP A 925 6.93 22.58 -1.12
C ASP A 925 6.06 22.76 -2.38
N GLY A 926 5.10 23.68 -2.37
CA GLY A 926 4.07 23.84 -3.40
C GLY A 926 3.98 25.25 -3.98
N SER A 927 3.46 25.37 -5.20
CA SER A 927 3.33 26.63 -5.93
C SER A 927 1.97 27.31 -5.81
N GLU A 928 1.04 26.76 -5.02
CA GLU A 928 -0.31 27.30 -4.85
C GLU A 928 -0.68 27.45 -3.37
N GLN A 929 -1.40 28.52 -3.05
CA GLN A 929 -1.87 28.78 -1.69
C GLN A 929 -2.86 27.70 -1.24
N ALA A 930 -2.56 27.00 -0.14
CA ALA A 930 -3.41 25.93 0.37
C ALA A 930 -4.63 26.46 1.14
N VAL A 931 -4.43 27.54 1.90
CA VAL A 931 -5.48 28.19 2.71
C VAL A 931 -5.27 29.70 2.76
N ARG A 932 -6.36 30.45 2.94
CA ARG A 932 -6.28 31.91 3.10
C ARG A 932 -5.69 32.26 4.46
N ALA A 933 -4.90 33.33 4.50
CA ALA A 933 -4.38 33.94 5.72
C ALA A 933 -5.08 35.25 6.04
N TRP A 934 -5.23 35.55 7.33
CA TRP A 934 -5.94 36.72 7.83
C TRP A 934 -5.01 37.60 8.68
N PRO A 935 -5.10 38.93 8.57
CA PRO A 935 -4.25 39.83 9.36
C PRO A 935 -4.69 39.78 10.82
N VAL A 936 -3.70 39.71 11.73
CA VAL A 936 -3.92 39.63 13.18
C VAL A 936 -3.18 40.75 13.89
N LYS A 937 -3.80 41.33 14.92
CA LYS A 937 -3.13 42.21 15.89
C LYS A 937 -3.55 41.88 17.32
N VAL A 938 -2.65 42.11 18.28
CA VAL A 938 -2.94 41.93 19.71
C VAL A 938 -2.91 43.30 20.39
N GLU A 939 -4.04 43.73 20.94
CA GLU A 939 -4.19 45.03 21.62
C GLU A 939 -4.84 44.81 22.99
N ASN A 940 -4.20 45.29 24.05
CA ASN A 940 -4.68 45.16 25.44
C ASN A 940 -5.02 43.70 25.83
N GLY A 941 -4.21 42.73 25.40
CA GLY A 941 -4.42 41.30 25.66
C GLY A 941 -5.51 40.64 24.82
N LYS A 942 -6.14 41.37 23.89
CA LYS A 942 -7.16 40.84 22.98
C LYS A 942 -6.62 40.61 21.57
N VAL A 943 -7.03 39.51 20.96
CA VAL A 943 -6.72 39.14 19.58
C VAL A 943 -7.78 39.69 18.65
N TRP A 944 -7.36 40.51 17.71
CA TRP A 944 -8.19 41.08 16.66
C TRP A 944 -7.80 40.51 15.31
N VAL A 945 -8.79 40.14 14.50
CA VAL A 945 -8.59 39.61 13.14
C VAL A 945 -9.29 40.52 12.14
N GLY A 946 -8.60 40.83 11.05
CA GLY A 946 -9.14 41.68 9.99
C GLY A 946 -9.96 40.89 8.96
N SER A 947 -10.95 41.54 8.36
CA SER A 947 -11.87 40.90 7.39
C SER A 947 -11.40 40.93 5.94
N GLN A 948 -10.20 41.47 5.67
CA GLN A 948 -9.55 41.39 4.36
C GLN A 948 -8.43 40.36 4.39
N GLN A 949 -8.44 39.43 3.45
CA GLN A 949 -7.40 38.41 3.31
C GLN A 949 -6.02 39.05 3.12
N LEU A 950 -4.99 38.46 3.73
CA LEU A 950 -3.59 38.75 3.42
C LEU A 950 -3.28 38.30 1.99
N LEU A 951 -3.09 39.25 1.10
CA LEU A 951 -2.50 39.00 -0.22
C LEU A 951 -0.98 38.99 -0.06
N ALA A 952 -0.33 37.92 -0.52
CA ALA A 952 1.12 37.88 -0.57
C ALA A 952 1.61 39.09 -1.38
N ARG A 953 2.41 39.96 -0.76
CA ARG A 953 3.19 40.92 -1.54
C ARG A 953 4.15 40.08 -2.37
N ALA A 954 4.12 40.23 -3.70
CA ALA A 954 5.22 39.78 -4.52
C ALA A 954 6.49 40.41 -3.92
N GLU A 955 7.36 39.58 -3.33
CA GLU A 955 8.68 40.03 -2.93
C GLU A 955 9.38 40.49 -4.22
N ALA A 956 9.44 41.80 -4.40
CA ALA A 956 10.26 42.40 -5.42
C ALA A 956 11.72 42.26 -4.97
N SER A 957 12.49 41.57 -5.82
CA SER A 957 13.94 41.33 -5.81
C SER A 957 14.51 40.36 -4.78
#